data_AF-A0A1X7I1P3-F1
#
_entry.id   AF-A0A1X7I1P3-F1
#
_cell.length_a   1.000
_cell.length_b   1.000
_cell.length_c   1.000
_cell.angle_alpha   90.00
_cell.angle_beta   90.00
_cell.angle_gamma   90.00
#
_symmetry.space_group_name_H-M   'P 1'
#
loop_
_entity.id
_entity.type
_entity.pdbx_description
1 polymer ?
#
loop_
_entity_poly.entity_id
_entity_poly.type
_entity_poly.pdbx_seq_one_letter_code
_entity_poly.pdbx_strand_id
1 'polypeptide(L)'
;MVMRTWLQRTAVTVSACALLVGGSAFASLPAAEAAQSTDAAAQAGSKTEANTAIRVALFGNLGKSTQNRAGQVTLSSEGVLSVKSRSASGQVALGTKQARFSLDGYQVKLFESKDKAAAQAVLKRAQASNSAYMIQIPRRGATFYAVYAGSYATEAQASKALANYQADGTMKSLTAGYSSVVAGPNYWQAGTYGSQAEANAARNALLNANIEAYTVTIEGEGAHHTAVWAGQAGSQAALSQLKASIQQALPGAAVREVQAQGALIHSIEDTGSGTIARYSVYGAQKWALSTDAQSIKVSERSGRSYRGMMELSSYNDELALVNELPLEQYLVSVVGGEIYPNWPEASLKAQAVAARTFVLYQGNKFGIANVVDTTLSQAYNGLEKETDTVRRAVESTAGEVLMSDGKLIEAIFNSNAGGMTAEASEVWGGGLPWAQATKSPDEGAEAGKYAWYYVALEDGKVGYVREDVVQLDAGRDQAGFQIARPIEDNTNIRPFPAVQSNAGPIASVKKNTRLIVMDTVKESNAYSWIRGPYTATEVLNMIQSKTKTKIAGPLYTLTIAERGPSGRATKIEANGVPVEVSYPDAFRSVFGGLPSTMFDIVSTKDYAVMGSDGKAVAGSGISGKQAIGGNGSSTSLKNGTIVVDGQGKGRVLNAETMYIFKGKGYGHGIGMSQWGAKGLADQGYDYEQILKYYYKNVELVQR
;
A
#
# COMPACT_ATOMS: atom_id res chain seq x y z
N MET A 1 -1.89 -16.45 3.55
CA MET A 1 -2.59 -17.34 4.51
C MET A 1 -3.69 -16.56 5.23
N VAL A 2 -4.78 -16.23 4.51
CA VAL A 2 -6.06 -15.74 5.05
C VAL A 2 -7.14 -16.21 4.08
N MET A 3 -7.58 -17.46 4.25
CA MET A 3 -8.82 -18.01 3.70
C MET A 3 -9.13 -19.25 4.54
N ARG A 4 -9.36 -19.04 5.83
CA ARG A 4 -9.76 -20.07 6.80
C ARG A 4 -10.78 -19.47 7.77
N THR A 5 -11.93 -19.09 7.25
CA THR A 5 -13.13 -18.81 8.04
C THR A 5 -14.37 -18.98 7.16
N TRP A 6 -14.50 -20.13 6.51
CA TRP A 6 -15.78 -20.61 5.97
C TRP A 6 -15.74 -22.13 6.00
N LEU A 7 -16.13 -22.71 7.14
CA LEU A 7 -16.59 -24.09 7.35
C LEU A 7 -16.68 -24.33 8.86
N GLN A 8 -17.83 -24.00 9.45
CA GLN A 8 -18.41 -24.75 10.56
C GLN A 8 -19.77 -24.16 10.92
N ARG A 9 -20.69 -25.08 11.27
CA ARG A 9 -22.14 -24.90 11.49
C ARG A 9 -22.88 -25.06 10.15
N THR A 10 -23.67 -26.13 9.94
CA THR A 10 -24.74 -26.60 10.82
C THR A 10 -25.07 -28.06 10.48
N ALA A 11 -25.11 -28.94 11.48
CA ALA A 11 -25.78 -30.24 11.39
C ALA A 11 -26.25 -30.66 12.79
N VAL A 12 -27.51 -30.34 13.11
CA VAL A 12 -28.33 -31.12 14.05
C VAL A 12 -29.77 -31.06 13.55
N THR A 13 -30.33 -32.24 13.33
CA THR A 13 -31.68 -32.59 12.91
C THR A 13 -32.65 -32.55 14.10
N VAL A 14 -33.87 -32.01 13.94
CA VAL A 14 -35.10 -32.55 14.57
C VAL A 14 -36.31 -32.29 13.66
N SER A 15 -37.12 -33.33 13.50
CA SER A 15 -38.30 -33.47 12.65
C SER A 15 -39.58 -32.77 13.14
N ALA A 16 -40.41 -32.42 12.14
CA ALA A 16 -41.88 -32.55 12.04
C ALA A 16 -42.83 -31.88 13.05
N CYS A 17 -43.75 -31.02 12.57
CA CYS A 17 -45.20 -31.30 12.51
C CYS A 17 -45.96 -30.24 11.68
N ALA A 18 -47.16 -30.58 11.22
CA ALA A 18 -47.89 -29.94 10.12
C ALA A 18 -49.11 -29.07 10.55
N LEU A 19 -49.47 -28.12 9.66
CA LEU A 19 -50.83 -27.76 9.16
C LEU A 19 -51.94 -27.20 10.10
N LEU A 20 -52.41 -25.95 9.83
CA LEU A 20 -53.78 -25.54 9.36
C LEU A 20 -54.24 -24.11 9.79
N VAL A 21 -54.65 -23.32 8.78
CA VAL A 21 -55.87 -22.48 8.58
C VAL A 21 -56.29 -21.35 9.55
N GLY A 22 -56.65 -20.19 8.96
CA GLY A 22 -57.80 -19.37 9.40
C GLY A 22 -57.64 -17.84 9.20
N GLY A 23 -58.48 -17.22 8.36
CA GLY A 23 -58.45 -15.78 8.03
C GLY A 23 -59.54 -14.90 8.67
N SER A 24 -59.87 -13.79 7.96
CA SER A 24 -60.93 -12.77 8.15
C SER A 24 -60.46 -11.47 8.86
N ALA A 25 -60.28 -10.32 8.20
CA ALA A 25 -61.23 -9.38 7.58
C ALA A 25 -61.89 -8.41 8.58
N PHE A 26 -61.72 -7.09 8.39
CA PHE A 26 -62.72 -6.05 8.72
C PHE A 26 -62.50 -4.77 7.90
N ALA A 27 -63.63 -4.13 7.56
CA ALA A 27 -63.85 -3.10 6.56
C ALA A 27 -63.97 -1.68 7.15
N SER A 28 -63.90 -0.63 6.30
CA SER A 28 -64.95 0.39 6.06
C SER A 28 -64.41 1.76 5.56
N LEU A 29 -65.04 2.26 4.47
CA LEU A 29 -65.07 3.64 3.93
C LEU A 29 -66.19 4.45 4.69
N PRO A 30 -66.45 5.78 4.50
CA PRO A 30 -66.21 6.66 3.32
C PRO A 30 -65.93 8.17 3.58
N ALA A 31 -65.69 8.95 2.50
CA ALA A 31 -66.34 10.24 2.14
C ALA A 31 -65.43 11.25 1.36
N ALA A 32 -66.02 11.85 0.32
CA ALA A 32 -65.55 12.95 -0.54
C ALA A 32 -65.55 14.32 0.22
N GLU A 33 -65.06 15.49 -0.23
CA GLU A 33 -64.61 16.03 -1.52
C GLU A 33 -63.84 17.36 -1.24
N ALA A 34 -62.86 17.69 -2.09
CA ALA A 34 -62.30 19.03 -2.44
C ALA A 34 -61.76 20.02 -1.36
N ALA A 35 -60.44 20.27 -1.38
CA ALA A 35 -59.81 21.54 -1.86
C ALA A 35 -58.37 21.79 -1.32
N GLN A 36 -57.47 22.08 -2.26
CA GLN A 36 -56.20 22.86 -2.17
C GLN A 36 -54.92 22.26 -1.52
N SER A 37 -54.04 21.81 -2.43
CA SER A 37 -52.57 21.94 -2.50
C SER A 37 -51.69 21.47 -1.33
N THR A 38 -51.09 20.28 -1.50
CA THR A 38 -49.72 19.93 -1.04
C THR A 38 -49.10 18.86 -1.95
N ASP A 39 -47.76 18.81 -1.89
CA ASP A 39 -46.76 18.21 -2.79
C ASP A 39 -46.73 16.69 -3.03
N ALA A 40 -45.99 16.36 -4.09
CA ALA A 40 -45.04 15.25 -4.26
C ALA A 40 -45.55 13.80 -4.36
N ALA A 41 -45.32 13.19 -5.54
CA ALA A 41 -44.28 12.17 -5.72
C ALA A 41 -44.51 11.41 -7.05
N ALA A 42 -43.63 11.62 -8.03
CA ALA A 42 -43.23 10.59 -9.00
C ALA A 42 -42.13 11.12 -9.93
N GLN A 43 -41.02 10.39 -9.94
CA GLN A 43 -40.03 10.31 -11.01
C GLN A 43 -39.18 11.56 -11.33
N ALA A 44 -38.10 11.69 -10.56
CA ALA A 44 -36.80 12.06 -11.08
C ALA A 44 -35.76 11.14 -10.45
N GLY A 45 -35.13 10.28 -11.26
CA GLY A 45 -33.95 9.52 -10.83
C GLY A 45 -32.88 10.52 -10.39
N SER A 46 -32.55 10.51 -9.10
CA SER A 46 -31.58 11.44 -8.53
C SER A 46 -30.20 11.21 -9.11
N LYS A 47 -29.55 12.32 -9.50
CA LYS A 47 -28.09 12.49 -9.56
C LYS A 47 -27.44 12.39 -8.16
N THR A 48 -27.79 11.40 -7.34
CA THR A 48 -27.35 11.32 -5.92
C THR A 48 -26.03 10.60 -5.70
N GLU A 49 -25.55 9.75 -6.62
CA GLU A 49 -24.35 8.95 -6.34
C GLU A 49 -23.02 9.63 -6.68
N ALA A 50 -23.02 10.70 -7.48
CA ALA A 50 -21.85 11.57 -7.70
C ALA A 50 -21.30 12.20 -6.40
N ASN A 51 -22.08 12.13 -5.31
CA ASN A 51 -21.73 12.67 -3.99
C ASN A 51 -21.40 11.58 -2.96
N THR A 52 -21.16 10.33 -3.40
CA THR A 52 -20.71 9.25 -2.51
C THR A 52 -19.33 9.61 -1.95
N ALA A 53 -19.23 9.78 -0.64
CA ALA A 53 -17.95 10.03 0.00
C ALA A 53 -17.14 8.74 0.10
N ILE A 54 -15.91 8.76 -0.40
CA ILE A 54 -14.95 7.66 -0.25
C ILE A 54 -14.06 7.93 0.95
N ARG A 55 -13.87 6.89 1.76
CA ARG A 55 -13.03 6.88 2.94
C ARG A 55 -11.77 6.06 2.65
N VAL A 56 -10.62 6.73 2.71
CA VAL A 56 -9.30 6.14 2.51
C VAL A 56 -8.53 6.14 3.83
N ALA A 57 -8.24 4.98 4.40
CA ALA A 57 -7.41 4.90 5.60
C ALA A 57 -5.93 5.13 5.23
N LEU A 58 -5.36 6.23 5.73
CA LEU A 58 -3.95 6.58 5.57
C LEU A 58 -3.11 5.98 6.70
N PHE A 59 -3.63 6.00 7.93
CA PHE A 59 -3.03 5.35 9.09
C PHE A 59 -4.10 4.63 9.92
N GLY A 60 -3.72 3.51 10.55
CA GLY A 60 -4.53 2.81 11.54
C GLY A 60 -4.16 1.34 11.72
N ASN A 61 -4.57 0.76 12.85
CA ASN A 61 -4.40 -0.66 13.13
C ASN A 61 -5.49 -1.50 12.43
N LEU A 62 -5.35 -1.73 11.12
CA LEU A 62 -6.31 -2.54 10.32
C LEU A 62 -5.93 -4.03 10.26
N GLY A 63 -5.21 -4.52 11.28
CA GLY A 63 -4.75 -5.91 11.38
C GLY A 63 -3.41 -6.19 10.71
N LYS A 64 -3.13 -7.48 10.44
CA LYS A 64 -1.82 -7.95 9.95
C LYS A 64 -1.51 -7.53 8.51
N SER A 65 -2.51 -7.10 7.74
CA SER A 65 -2.38 -6.77 6.32
C SER A 65 -1.89 -5.34 6.07
N THR A 66 -2.09 -4.39 6.99
CA THR A 66 -1.79 -2.96 6.75
C THR A 66 -0.74 -2.44 7.72
N GLN A 67 0.39 -1.97 7.18
CA GLN A 67 1.54 -1.54 7.97
C GLN A 67 1.58 -0.02 8.25
N ASN A 68 0.62 0.76 7.76
CA ASN A 68 0.61 2.20 7.98
C ASN A 68 0.07 2.53 9.38
N ARG A 69 0.94 2.49 10.39
CA ARG A 69 0.62 2.92 11.77
C ARG A 69 1.40 4.19 12.08
N ALA A 70 0.77 5.13 12.79
CA ALA A 70 1.42 6.32 13.26
C ALA A 70 0.89 6.65 14.67
N GLY A 71 1.79 6.84 15.63
CA GLY A 71 1.40 7.26 17.00
C GLY A 71 0.93 8.72 17.06
N GLN A 72 1.28 9.51 16.06
CA GLN A 72 0.86 10.89 15.89
C GLN A 72 0.85 11.27 14.41
N VAL A 73 0.08 12.30 14.06
CA VAL A 73 0.05 12.90 12.72
C VAL A 73 0.10 14.42 12.80
N THR A 74 0.84 15.05 11.90
CA THR A 74 0.99 16.49 11.78
C THR A 74 0.30 16.94 10.50
N LEU A 75 -0.81 17.67 10.67
CA LEU A 75 -1.66 18.17 9.60
C LEU A 75 -1.43 19.66 9.42
N SER A 76 -1.27 20.10 8.17
CA SER A 76 -1.08 21.52 7.83
C SER A 76 -1.84 21.92 6.58
N SER A 77 -2.30 23.16 6.51
CA SER A 77 -2.94 23.74 5.32
C SER A 77 -2.52 25.19 5.11
N GLU A 78 -2.80 25.75 3.92
CA GLU A 78 -2.70 27.19 3.68
C GLU A 78 -3.80 27.96 4.42
N GLY A 79 -4.93 27.30 4.66
CA GLY A 79 -6.10 27.79 5.38
C GLY A 79 -6.10 27.43 6.86
N VAL A 80 -7.06 27.97 7.61
CA VAL A 80 -7.21 27.65 9.03
C VAL A 80 -7.82 26.26 9.15
N LEU A 81 -7.23 25.42 10.01
CA LEU A 81 -7.78 24.12 10.34
C LEU A 81 -9.00 24.28 11.23
N SER A 82 -10.01 23.50 10.95
CA SER A 82 -11.28 23.51 11.66
C SER A 82 -11.74 22.09 11.89
N VAL A 83 -12.45 21.84 12.97
CA VAL A 83 -12.85 20.50 13.38
C VAL A 83 -14.35 20.43 13.65
N LYS A 84 -14.93 19.29 13.34
CA LYS A 84 -16.33 18.97 13.59
C LYS A 84 -16.41 17.56 14.14
N SER A 85 -17.20 17.36 15.19
CA SER A 85 -17.59 16.03 15.61
C SER A 85 -18.66 15.52 14.63
N ARG A 86 -18.60 14.25 14.20
CA ARG A 86 -19.57 13.72 13.21
C ARG A 86 -21.03 13.79 13.67
N SER A 87 -21.30 13.78 14.97
CA SER A 87 -22.64 13.90 15.55
C SER A 87 -23.10 15.34 15.74
N ALA A 88 -22.20 16.32 15.70
CA ALA A 88 -22.52 17.72 15.92
C ALA A 88 -22.97 18.40 14.61
N SER A 89 -23.76 19.46 14.69
CA SER A 89 -24.12 20.28 13.53
C SER A 89 -23.05 21.32 13.18
N GLY A 90 -22.38 21.89 14.20
CA GLY A 90 -21.39 22.95 14.08
C GLY A 90 -19.92 22.53 13.90
N GLN A 91 -19.10 23.45 13.40
CA GLN A 91 -17.66 23.31 13.19
C GLN A 91 -16.92 24.36 14.03
N VAL A 92 -15.76 24.01 14.59
CA VAL A 92 -14.92 24.89 15.41
C VAL A 92 -13.61 25.15 14.69
N ALA A 93 -13.28 26.42 14.48
CA ALA A 93 -11.95 26.79 14.00
C ALA A 93 -10.91 26.55 15.10
N LEU A 94 -9.84 25.83 14.78
CA LEU A 94 -8.73 25.59 15.71
C LEU A 94 -7.82 26.82 15.89
N GLY A 95 -7.99 27.85 15.04
CA GLY A 95 -7.20 29.07 15.08
C GLY A 95 -5.74 28.87 14.62
N THR A 96 -5.41 27.73 14.03
CA THR A 96 -4.08 27.40 13.53
C THR A 96 -4.15 26.79 12.13
N LYS A 97 -3.11 27.01 11.33
CA LYS A 97 -2.91 26.39 10.02
C LYS A 97 -2.19 25.05 10.09
N GLN A 98 -1.61 24.73 11.25
CA GLN A 98 -0.85 23.50 11.46
C GLN A 98 -1.06 23.00 12.89
N ALA A 99 -1.31 21.69 13.02
CA ALA A 99 -1.51 21.04 14.30
C ALA A 99 -1.02 19.59 14.28
N ARG A 100 -0.59 19.13 15.44
CA ARG A 100 -0.20 17.73 15.69
C ARG A 100 -1.28 17.03 16.49
N PHE A 101 -1.62 15.82 16.09
CA PHE A 101 -2.67 15.01 16.67
C PHE A 101 -2.12 13.67 17.15
N SER A 102 -2.54 13.23 18.33
CA SER A 102 -2.30 11.88 18.84
C SER A 102 -3.53 11.37 19.56
N LEU A 103 -3.59 10.09 19.91
CA LEU A 103 -4.53 9.66 20.94
C LEU A 103 -4.10 10.20 22.30
N ASP A 104 -5.09 10.47 23.15
CA ASP A 104 -4.86 10.57 24.58
C ASP A 104 -4.75 9.17 25.20
N GLY A 105 -3.84 9.00 26.16
CA GLY A 105 -3.51 7.68 26.68
C GLY A 105 -2.37 7.69 27.69
N TYR A 106 -2.03 6.51 28.21
CA TYR A 106 -0.99 6.38 29.23
C TYR A 106 0.40 6.65 28.64
N GLN A 107 1.20 7.39 29.40
CA GLN A 107 2.53 7.84 29.03
C GLN A 107 3.34 8.16 30.28
N VAL A 108 4.63 8.43 30.12
CA VAL A 108 5.51 8.80 31.24
C VAL A 108 5.88 10.26 31.12
N LYS A 109 5.52 11.05 32.12
CA LYS A 109 6.05 12.40 32.29
C LYS A 109 7.40 12.30 32.99
N LEU A 110 8.48 12.54 32.26
CA LEU A 110 9.84 12.32 32.73
C LEU A 110 10.39 13.52 33.51
N PHE A 111 9.99 14.72 33.11
CA PHE A 111 10.66 15.95 33.54
C PHE A 111 9.74 17.15 33.38
N GLU A 112 9.86 18.14 34.27
CA GLU A 112 9.28 19.48 34.09
C GLU A 112 10.21 20.53 34.73
N SER A 113 10.62 21.54 33.98
CA SER A 113 11.43 22.65 34.49
C SER A 113 11.25 23.93 33.69
N LYS A 114 11.63 25.09 34.26
CA LYS A 114 11.77 26.34 33.50
C LYS A 114 12.98 26.34 32.56
N ASP A 115 13.96 25.48 32.83
CA ASP A 115 15.16 25.33 32.01
C ASP A 115 14.86 24.52 30.75
N LYS A 116 14.74 25.24 29.61
CA LYS A 116 14.51 24.64 28.30
C LYS A 116 15.67 23.74 27.86
N ALA A 117 16.92 24.09 28.17
CA ALA A 117 18.08 23.31 27.76
C ALA A 117 18.12 21.96 28.49
N ALA A 118 17.82 21.96 29.79
CA ALA A 118 17.69 20.73 30.57
C ALA A 118 16.55 19.84 30.03
N ALA A 119 15.38 20.43 29.72
CA ALA A 119 14.27 19.69 29.13
C ALA A 119 14.61 19.10 27.75
N GLN A 120 15.35 19.84 26.92
CA GLN A 120 15.84 19.35 25.62
C GLN A 120 16.83 18.17 25.76
N ALA A 121 17.69 18.18 26.79
CA ALA A 121 18.60 17.07 27.06
C ALA A 121 17.83 15.80 27.44
N VAL A 122 16.81 15.91 28.29
CA VAL A 122 15.91 14.80 28.65
C VAL A 122 15.14 14.31 27.42
N LEU A 123 14.56 15.21 26.62
CA LEU A 123 13.84 14.88 25.40
C LEU A 123 14.72 14.07 24.44
N LYS A 124 15.96 14.53 24.19
CA LYS A 124 16.91 13.83 23.32
C LYS A 124 17.22 12.42 23.84
N ARG A 125 17.42 12.25 25.15
CA ARG A 125 17.66 10.92 25.74
C ARG A 125 16.44 10.02 25.60
N ALA A 126 15.24 10.56 25.80
CA ALA A 126 13.98 9.82 25.71
C ALA A 126 13.70 9.36 24.27
N GLN A 127 13.94 10.24 23.29
CA GLN A 127 13.79 9.98 21.86
C GLN A 127 14.71 8.87 21.33
N ALA A 128 15.85 8.64 22.00
CA ALA A 128 16.75 7.54 21.65
C ALA A 128 16.18 6.14 21.98
N SER A 129 15.18 6.06 22.86
CA SER A 129 14.62 4.77 23.32
C SER A 129 13.11 4.62 23.03
N ASN A 130 12.37 5.71 22.82
CA ASN A 130 10.93 5.69 22.54
C ASN A 130 10.49 6.98 21.84
N SER A 131 9.24 7.03 21.38
CA SER A 131 8.57 8.30 21.05
C SER A 131 8.57 9.22 22.26
N ALA A 132 8.92 10.49 22.08
CA ALA A 132 8.89 11.49 23.15
C ALA A 132 8.70 12.90 22.57
N TYR A 133 8.04 13.74 23.34
CA TYR A 133 7.72 15.12 22.99
C TYR A 133 7.79 16.03 24.21
N MET A 134 7.83 17.34 23.98
CA MET A 134 7.95 18.35 25.04
C MET A 134 6.85 19.38 24.87
N ILE A 135 6.13 19.71 25.94
CA ILE A 135 5.08 20.74 25.93
C ILE A 135 5.44 21.93 26.80
N GLN A 136 4.89 23.09 26.46
CA GLN A 136 4.95 24.31 27.25
C GLN A 136 3.76 24.37 28.21
N ILE A 137 4.05 24.58 29.49
CA ILE A 137 3.05 24.72 30.56
C ILE A 137 3.21 26.09 31.21
N PRO A 138 2.24 27.01 31.08
CA PRO A 138 2.29 28.29 31.76
C PRO A 138 1.95 28.12 33.25
N ARG A 139 2.90 28.40 34.14
CA ARG A 139 2.70 28.40 35.60
C ARG A 139 3.36 29.61 36.24
N ARG A 140 2.60 30.31 37.09
CA ARG A 140 3.04 31.42 37.97
C ARG A 140 3.84 32.48 37.20
N GLY A 141 3.34 32.87 36.03
CA GLY A 141 3.98 33.86 35.16
C GLY A 141 5.24 33.38 34.43
N ALA A 142 5.56 32.08 34.47
CA ALA A 142 6.69 31.49 33.75
C ALA A 142 6.25 30.33 32.86
N THR A 143 7.04 30.06 31.81
CA THR A 143 6.88 28.88 30.94
C THR A 143 7.71 27.73 31.49
N PHE A 144 7.06 26.62 31.82
CA PHE A 144 7.72 25.35 32.13
C PHE A 144 7.69 24.43 30.91
N TYR A 145 8.69 23.58 30.79
CA TYR A 145 8.86 22.62 29.71
C TYR A 145 8.76 21.22 30.28
N ALA A 146 7.69 20.50 29.92
CA ALA A 146 7.43 19.15 30.39
C ALA A 146 7.70 18.13 29.29
N VAL A 147 8.50 17.10 29.62
CA VAL A 147 8.88 16.04 28.67
C VAL A 147 8.06 14.79 28.93
N TYR A 148 7.40 14.31 27.89
CA TYR A 148 6.58 13.10 27.89
C TYR A 148 7.19 12.05 26.97
N ALA A 149 7.08 10.78 27.36
CA ALA A 149 7.62 9.66 26.60
C ALA A 149 6.70 8.43 26.59
N GLY A 150 6.65 7.81 25.41
CA GLY A 150 5.90 6.61 25.10
C GLY A 150 4.40 6.83 24.94
N SER A 151 3.75 5.78 24.43
CA SER A 151 2.30 5.63 24.38
C SER A 151 2.00 4.20 24.79
N TYR A 152 1.27 4.02 25.87
CA TYR A 152 1.01 2.72 26.50
C TYR A 152 -0.49 2.50 26.62
N ALA A 153 -0.92 1.24 26.43
CA ALA A 153 -2.33 0.90 26.51
C ALA A 153 -2.86 0.90 27.95
N THR A 154 -1.98 0.62 28.93
CA THR A 154 -2.38 0.48 30.33
C THR A 154 -1.44 1.20 31.30
N GLU A 155 -1.96 1.53 32.48
CA GLU A 155 -1.20 2.05 33.61
C GLU A 155 0.00 1.16 33.97
N ALA A 156 -0.18 -0.16 33.95
CA ALA A 156 0.87 -1.11 34.28
C ALA A 156 2.04 -1.07 33.28
N GLN A 157 1.74 -0.92 31.98
CA GLN A 157 2.76 -0.78 30.95
C GLN A 157 3.53 0.54 31.10
N ALA A 158 2.82 1.64 31.36
CA ALA A 158 3.45 2.94 31.60
C ALA A 158 4.30 2.94 32.88
N SER A 159 3.82 2.31 33.96
CA SER A 159 4.57 2.12 35.21
C SER A 159 5.86 1.33 34.99
N LYS A 160 5.80 0.25 34.20
CA LYS A 160 7.00 -0.51 33.83
C LYS A 160 7.98 0.33 33.02
N ALA A 161 7.48 1.13 32.08
CA ALA A 161 8.34 2.02 31.31
C ALA A 161 8.98 3.11 32.17
N LEU A 162 8.24 3.69 33.12
CA LEU A 162 8.78 4.62 34.10
C LEU A 162 9.93 3.99 34.90
N ALA A 163 9.76 2.76 35.39
CA ALA A 163 10.82 2.03 36.09
C ALA A 163 12.07 1.83 35.20
N ASN A 164 11.88 1.52 33.91
CA ASN A 164 12.99 1.40 32.96
C ASN A 164 13.73 2.74 32.76
N TYR A 165 13.01 3.85 32.64
CA TYR A 165 13.64 5.18 32.55
C TYR A 165 14.39 5.55 33.83
N GLN A 166 13.89 5.17 35.00
CA GLN A 166 14.56 5.42 36.28
C GLN A 166 15.80 4.53 36.49
N ALA A 167 15.84 3.34 35.87
CA ALA A 167 16.98 2.44 35.88
C ALA A 167 18.09 2.87 34.89
N ASP A 168 17.76 3.67 33.88
CA ASP A 168 18.71 4.21 32.91
C ASP A 168 19.62 5.25 33.57
N GLY A 169 20.91 4.96 33.69
CA GLY A 169 21.86 5.83 34.41
C GLY A 169 21.97 7.24 33.84
N THR A 170 21.88 7.41 32.52
CA THR A 170 21.91 8.73 31.88
C THR A 170 20.61 9.48 32.15
N MET A 171 19.46 8.83 31.98
CA MET A 171 18.16 9.45 32.25
C MET A 171 18.05 9.85 33.73
N LYS A 172 18.43 8.95 34.65
CA LYS A 172 18.45 9.21 36.10
C LYS A 172 19.28 10.44 36.46
N SER A 173 20.44 10.63 35.81
CA SER A 173 21.28 11.81 35.99
C SER A 173 20.57 13.08 35.49
N LEU A 174 20.00 13.03 34.29
CA LEU A 174 19.31 14.18 33.68
C LEU A 174 18.04 14.59 34.44
N THR A 175 17.35 13.64 35.07
CA THR A 175 16.11 13.89 35.83
C THR A 175 16.35 13.98 37.34
N ALA A 176 17.61 14.09 37.80
CA ALA A 176 17.92 14.16 39.23
C ALA A 176 17.28 15.40 39.88
N GLY A 177 16.53 15.18 40.97
CA GLY A 177 15.80 16.26 41.67
C GLY A 177 14.43 16.60 41.06
N TYR A 178 14.01 15.92 39.99
CA TYR A 178 12.71 16.09 39.35
C TYR A 178 11.85 14.84 39.54
N SER A 179 10.53 15.04 39.58
CA SER A 179 9.57 13.93 39.71
C SER A 179 9.19 13.40 38.34
N SER A 180 9.44 12.10 38.13
CA SER A 180 8.95 11.35 36.97
C SER A 180 7.72 10.53 37.40
N VAL A 181 6.63 10.65 36.65
CA VAL A 181 5.33 10.08 37.00
C VAL A 181 4.64 9.45 35.80
N VAL A 182 3.76 8.50 36.06
CA VAL A 182 2.82 8.02 35.04
C VAL A 182 1.74 9.10 34.85
N ALA A 183 1.54 9.48 33.60
CA ALA A 183 0.48 10.36 33.14
C ALA A 183 -0.54 9.50 32.39
N GLY A 184 -1.83 9.65 32.68
CA GLY A 184 -2.88 8.82 32.11
C GLY A 184 -4.11 9.64 31.71
N PRO A 185 -5.05 9.05 30.95
CA PRO A 185 -6.24 9.72 30.45
C PRO A 185 -7.32 9.92 31.53
N ASN A 186 -6.91 10.26 32.75
CA ASN A 186 -7.78 10.36 33.94
C ASN A 186 -7.93 11.83 34.34
N TYR A 187 -9.15 12.37 34.24
CA TYR A 187 -9.43 13.79 34.45
C TYR A 187 -10.73 14.04 35.22
N TRP A 188 -10.76 15.16 35.93
CA TRP A 188 -11.99 15.83 36.38
C TRP A 188 -12.32 16.95 35.38
N GLN A 189 -13.59 17.10 35.01
CA GLN A 189 -14.07 18.30 34.33
C GLN A 189 -14.26 19.41 35.38
N ALA A 190 -13.45 20.46 35.29
CA ALA A 190 -13.44 21.63 36.16
C ALA A 190 -14.19 22.81 35.50
N GLY A 191 -15.44 22.57 35.10
CA GLY A 191 -16.33 23.57 34.48
C GLY A 191 -16.34 23.59 32.95
N THR A 192 -17.33 24.31 32.43
CA THR A 192 -17.55 24.65 31.02
C THR A 192 -17.67 26.16 30.92
N TYR A 193 -17.09 26.77 29.89
CA TYR A 193 -16.89 28.21 29.79
C TYR A 193 -17.46 28.76 28.48
N GLY A 194 -17.89 30.02 28.49
CA GLY A 194 -18.48 30.68 27.32
C GLY A 194 -17.44 31.12 26.30
N SER A 195 -16.17 31.23 26.70
CA SER A 195 -15.08 31.64 25.82
C SER A 195 -13.75 30.92 26.12
N GLN A 196 -12.87 30.89 25.11
CA GLN A 196 -11.50 30.39 25.25
C GLN A 196 -10.70 31.19 26.29
N ALA A 197 -10.96 32.49 26.45
CA ALA A 197 -10.29 33.35 27.42
C ALA A 197 -10.66 32.95 28.86
N GLU A 198 -11.94 32.75 29.14
CA GLU A 198 -12.44 32.26 30.43
C GLU A 198 -11.86 30.88 30.78
N ALA A 199 -11.90 29.95 29.81
CA ALA A 199 -11.32 28.62 30.00
C ALA A 199 -9.80 28.69 30.26
N ASN A 200 -9.07 29.54 29.54
CA ASN A 200 -7.64 29.73 29.76
C ASN A 200 -7.35 30.32 31.15
N ALA A 201 -8.18 31.25 31.65
CA ALA A 201 -8.04 31.80 32.99
C ALA A 201 -8.22 30.73 34.08
N ALA A 202 -9.27 29.91 33.96
CA ALA A 202 -9.53 28.81 34.89
C ALA A 202 -8.44 27.73 34.83
N ARG A 203 -8.00 27.34 33.63
CA ARG A 203 -6.85 26.44 33.43
C ARG A 203 -5.60 26.99 34.12
N ASN A 204 -5.29 28.28 33.91
CA ASN A 204 -4.09 28.89 34.49
C ASN A 204 -4.15 28.93 36.02
N ALA A 205 -5.32 29.12 36.63
CA ALA A 205 -5.48 29.06 38.09
C ALA A 205 -5.12 27.67 38.65
N LEU A 206 -5.55 26.59 37.99
CA LEU A 206 -5.18 25.22 38.34
C LEU A 206 -3.67 24.97 38.14
N LEU A 207 -3.13 25.41 37.01
CA LEU A 207 -1.70 25.28 36.71
C LEU A 207 -0.83 26.00 37.75
N ASN A 208 -1.26 27.17 38.23
CA ASN A 208 -0.59 27.93 39.32
C ASN A 208 -0.63 27.19 40.66
N ALA A 209 -1.67 26.39 40.90
CA ALA A 209 -1.82 25.51 42.04
C ALA A 209 -1.07 24.16 41.89
N ASN A 210 -0.19 24.02 40.89
CA ASN A 210 0.52 22.77 40.56
C ASN A 210 -0.42 21.60 40.19
N ILE A 211 -1.62 21.91 39.69
CA ILE A 211 -2.55 20.92 39.17
C ILE A 211 -2.43 20.96 37.65
N GLU A 212 -2.22 19.80 37.03
CA GLU A 212 -2.24 19.70 35.58
C GLU A 212 -3.63 19.99 35.04
N ALA A 213 -3.71 20.88 34.04
CA ALA A 213 -4.98 21.30 33.50
C ALA A 213 -4.85 21.69 32.03
N TYR A 214 -5.87 21.36 31.26
CA TYR A 214 -5.93 21.56 29.82
C TYR A 214 -7.23 22.23 29.43
N THR A 215 -7.16 23.07 28.38
CA THR A 215 -8.38 23.51 27.71
C THR A 215 -8.81 22.43 26.74
N VAL A 216 -10.09 22.10 26.76
CA VAL A 216 -10.63 20.94 26.05
C VAL A 216 -11.84 21.38 25.21
N THR A 217 -11.89 20.91 23.97
CA THR A 217 -13.10 21.01 23.15
C THR A 217 -13.92 19.73 23.35
N ILE A 218 -15.13 19.87 23.88
CA ILE A 218 -16.09 18.77 24.10
C ILE A 218 -17.37 19.01 23.30
N GLU A 219 -18.12 17.95 23.04
CA GLU A 219 -19.45 18.03 22.44
C GLU A 219 -20.55 17.94 23.52
N GLY A 220 -21.60 18.75 23.37
CA GLY A 220 -22.82 18.69 24.17
C GLY A 220 -24.03 19.20 23.38
N GLU A 221 -25.19 18.52 23.47
CA GLU A 221 -26.48 18.93 22.85
C GLU A 221 -26.39 19.54 21.43
N GLY A 222 -25.56 18.97 20.55
CA GLY A 222 -25.41 19.43 19.15
C GLY A 222 -24.48 20.63 18.93
N ALA A 223 -23.86 21.16 19.99
CA ALA A 223 -22.89 22.25 19.95
C ALA A 223 -21.52 21.83 20.55
N HIS A 224 -20.49 22.61 20.22
CA HIS A 224 -19.18 22.47 20.84
C HIS A 224 -19.08 23.40 22.05
N HIS A 225 -18.48 22.90 23.12
CA HIS A 225 -18.22 23.68 24.31
C HIS A 225 -16.74 23.66 24.66
N THR A 226 -16.26 24.77 25.19
CA THR A 226 -14.93 24.87 25.78
C THR A 226 -15.01 24.48 27.25
N ALA A 227 -14.32 23.42 27.64
CA ALA A 227 -14.21 22.96 29.02
C ALA A 227 -12.77 23.07 29.51
N VAL A 228 -12.59 22.99 30.83
CA VAL A 228 -11.27 22.79 31.44
C VAL A 228 -11.25 21.43 32.11
N TRP A 229 -10.29 20.60 31.75
CA TRP A 229 -10.07 19.31 32.39
C TRP A 229 -8.81 19.38 33.24
N ALA A 230 -8.94 18.96 34.50
CA ALA A 230 -7.88 18.95 35.50
C ALA A 230 -7.51 17.50 35.83
N GLY A 231 -6.23 17.14 35.80
CA GLY A 231 -5.78 15.77 36.04
C GLY A 231 -4.66 15.35 35.11
N GLN A 232 -4.90 14.37 34.23
CA GLN A 232 -3.87 13.54 33.61
C GLN A 232 -3.21 12.56 34.60
N ALA A 233 -3.97 12.16 35.62
CA ALA A 233 -3.46 11.31 36.68
C ALA A 233 -3.10 9.92 36.13
N GLY A 234 -2.02 9.33 36.64
CA GLY A 234 -1.61 7.98 36.24
C GLY A 234 -2.57 6.87 36.66
N SER A 235 -3.52 7.14 37.57
CA SER A 235 -4.52 6.18 38.04
C SER A 235 -5.78 6.88 38.57
N GLN A 236 -6.87 6.14 38.73
CA GLN A 236 -8.12 6.66 39.31
C GLN A 236 -7.96 7.05 40.79
N ALA A 237 -7.10 6.34 41.52
CA ALA A 237 -6.78 6.67 42.91
C ALA A 237 -6.06 8.02 43.01
N ALA A 238 -5.06 8.26 42.15
CA ALA A 238 -4.37 9.55 42.06
C ALA A 238 -5.32 10.67 41.61
N LEU A 239 -6.25 10.39 40.68
CA LEU A 239 -7.26 11.36 40.26
C LEU A 239 -8.18 11.77 41.41
N SER A 240 -8.59 10.81 42.24
CA SER A 240 -9.51 11.06 43.37
C SER A 240 -8.90 12.01 44.40
N GLN A 241 -7.59 11.93 44.62
CA GLN A 241 -6.86 12.82 45.54
C GLN A 241 -6.80 14.28 45.05
N LEU A 242 -6.91 14.52 43.74
CA LEU A 242 -6.84 15.88 43.18
C LEU A 242 -8.12 16.69 43.39
N LYS A 243 -9.27 16.05 43.63
CA LYS A 243 -10.59 16.72 43.64
C LYS A 243 -10.66 17.90 44.62
N ALA A 244 -10.17 17.73 45.84
CA ALA A 244 -10.18 18.77 46.86
C ALA A 244 -9.30 19.97 46.46
N SER A 245 -8.10 19.70 45.94
CA SER A 245 -7.18 20.74 45.47
C SER A 245 -7.73 21.51 44.26
N ILE A 246 -8.44 20.81 43.35
CA ILE A 246 -9.13 21.46 42.22
C ILE A 246 -10.20 22.41 42.74
N GLN A 247 -11.04 21.98 43.69
CA GLN A 247 -12.10 22.80 44.26
C GLN A 247 -11.56 24.03 45.01
N GLN A 248 -10.41 23.88 45.67
CA GLN A 248 -9.71 24.98 46.35
C GLN A 248 -9.11 25.98 45.35
N ALA A 249 -8.53 25.51 44.25
CA ALA A 249 -7.92 26.37 43.24
C ALA A 249 -8.95 27.07 42.34
N LEU A 250 -10.15 26.49 42.18
CA LEU A 250 -11.27 27.08 41.46
C LEU A 250 -12.56 27.07 42.32
N PRO A 251 -12.67 27.99 43.30
CA PRO A 251 -13.88 28.14 44.09
C PRO A 251 -15.07 28.47 43.18
N GLY A 252 -16.13 27.67 43.22
CA GLY A 252 -17.32 27.83 42.38
C GLY A 252 -17.31 27.06 41.05
N ALA A 253 -16.21 26.41 40.67
CA ALA A 253 -16.24 25.49 39.53
C ALA A 253 -17.02 24.22 39.88
N ALA A 254 -17.88 23.77 38.96
CA ALA A 254 -18.59 22.50 39.05
C ALA A 254 -17.63 21.36 38.68
N VAL A 255 -16.92 20.82 39.67
CA VAL A 255 -15.98 19.71 39.49
C VAL A 255 -16.74 18.38 39.43
N ARG A 256 -16.71 17.72 38.26
CA ARG A 256 -17.44 16.46 38.00
C ARG A 256 -16.63 15.51 37.15
N GLU A 257 -16.99 14.23 37.18
CA GLU A 257 -16.36 13.23 36.32
C GLU A 257 -16.56 13.62 34.85
N VAL A 258 -15.57 13.29 34.02
CA VAL A 258 -15.69 13.51 32.58
C VAL A 258 -16.79 12.59 32.03
N GLN A 259 -17.83 13.21 31.47
CA GLN A 259 -18.95 12.51 30.83
C GLN A 259 -18.89 12.57 29.29
N ALA A 260 -17.87 13.21 28.73
CA ALA A 260 -17.74 13.39 27.29
C ALA A 260 -17.39 12.06 26.58
N GLN A 261 -18.13 11.74 25.51
CA GLN A 261 -17.87 10.56 24.67
C GLN A 261 -16.59 10.71 23.83
N GLY A 262 -16.17 11.94 23.59
CA GLY A 262 -14.83 12.26 23.15
C GLY A 262 -14.53 13.75 23.22
N ALA A 263 -13.24 14.06 23.13
CA ALA A 263 -12.76 15.42 23.30
C ALA A 263 -11.44 15.66 22.57
N LEU A 264 -11.12 16.93 22.32
CA LEU A 264 -9.81 17.36 21.87
C LEU A 264 -9.13 18.18 22.97
N ILE A 265 -8.08 17.60 23.54
CA ILE A 265 -7.31 18.19 24.63
C ILE A 265 -6.18 19.03 24.02
N HIS A 266 -6.21 20.34 24.22
CA HIS A 266 -5.26 21.26 23.60
C HIS A 266 -4.02 21.49 24.49
N SER A 267 -2.84 21.39 23.88
CA SER A 267 -1.54 21.73 24.46
C SER A 267 -0.64 22.40 23.42
N ILE A 268 0.45 23.03 23.87
CA ILE A 268 1.45 23.66 23.00
C ILE A 268 2.71 22.81 23.06
N GLU A 269 3.08 22.17 21.95
CA GLU A 269 4.31 21.40 21.84
C GLU A 269 5.47 22.30 21.43
N ASP A 270 6.61 22.18 22.11
CA ASP A 270 7.87 22.84 21.77
C ASP A 270 8.71 21.89 20.91
N THR A 271 8.98 22.28 19.66
CA THR A 271 9.72 21.46 18.69
C THR A 271 11.23 21.70 18.76
N GLY A 272 11.71 22.43 19.76
CA GLY A 272 13.07 22.94 19.86
C GLY A 272 13.30 24.21 19.03
N SER A 273 12.83 24.23 17.78
CA SER A 273 12.93 25.37 16.86
C SER A 273 11.75 26.34 16.89
N GLY A 274 10.65 25.97 17.54
CA GLY A 274 9.43 26.75 17.62
C GLY A 274 8.36 26.03 18.42
N THR A 275 7.10 26.38 18.18
CA THR A 275 5.96 25.71 18.80
C THR A 275 4.95 25.25 17.76
N ILE A 276 4.18 24.22 18.11
CA ILE A 276 3.07 23.71 17.32
C ILE A 276 1.88 23.41 18.24
N ALA A 277 0.67 23.73 17.79
CA ALA A 277 -0.54 23.34 18.49
C ALA A 277 -0.66 21.80 18.48
N ARG A 278 -0.86 21.20 19.65
CA ARG A 278 -1.04 19.76 19.81
C ARG A 278 -2.42 19.46 20.38
N TYR A 279 -3.11 18.50 19.77
CA TYR A 279 -4.41 18.03 20.21
C TYR A 279 -4.36 16.52 20.48
N SER A 280 -4.63 16.13 21.73
CA SER A 280 -4.84 14.72 22.08
C SER A 280 -6.32 14.36 21.93
N VAL A 281 -6.60 13.33 21.14
CA VAL A 281 -7.94 12.81 20.88
C VAL A 281 -8.32 11.86 22.01
N TYR A 282 -9.29 12.28 22.83
CA TYR A 282 -9.84 11.50 23.92
C TYR A 282 -11.14 10.81 23.49
N GLY A 283 -11.36 9.60 23.99
CA GLY A 283 -12.61 8.85 23.80
C GLY A 283 -12.77 8.23 22.41
N ALA A 284 -13.97 7.73 22.13
CA ALA A 284 -14.30 7.00 20.90
C ALA A 284 -14.83 7.91 19.77
N GLN A 285 -15.03 9.20 20.05
CA GLN A 285 -15.60 10.14 19.09
C GLN A 285 -14.70 10.32 17.86
N LYS A 286 -15.34 10.41 16.70
CA LYS A 286 -14.68 10.68 15.41
C LYS A 286 -14.67 12.18 15.13
N TRP A 287 -13.50 12.72 14.89
CA TRP A 287 -13.28 14.15 14.63
C TRP A 287 -12.96 14.37 13.16
N ALA A 288 -13.85 15.04 12.44
CA ALA A 288 -13.68 15.47 11.07
C ALA A 288 -12.94 16.81 11.03
N LEU A 289 -11.71 16.81 10.54
CA LEU A 289 -10.89 18.00 10.34
C LEU A 289 -10.97 18.46 8.88
N SER A 290 -11.28 19.73 8.67
CA SER A 290 -11.32 20.37 7.36
C SER A 290 -10.61 21.72 7.39
N THR A 291 -10.56 22.38 6.25
CA THR A 291 -9.93 23.69 6.06
C THR A 291 -10.71 24.47 5.00
N ASP A 292 -10.61 25.80 5.04
CA ASP A 292 -11.11 26.72 4.02
C ASP A 292 -10.21 26.81 2.78
N ALA A 293 -9.03 26.18 2.81
CA ALA A 293 -8.16 26.01 1.65
C ALA A 293 -8.46 24.73 0.85
N GLN A 294 -7.74 24.54 -0.25
CA GLN A 294 -7.96 23.44 -1.19
C GLN A 294 -7.49 22.07 -0.69
N SER A 295 -6.56 22.01 0.28
CA SER A 295 -5.95 20.76 0.69
C SER A 295 -5.38 20.74 2.11
N ILE A 296 -5.18 19.53 2.63
CA ILE A 296 -4.52 19.26 3.91
C ILE A 296 -3.30 18.37 3.64
N LYS A 297 -2.14 18.84 4.09
CA LYS A 297 -0.87 18.13 4.03
C LYS A 297 -0.67 17.24 5.26
N VAL A 298 -0.21 16.02 5.05
CA VAL A 298 0.09 15.01 6.08
C VAL A 298 1.59 14.76 6.12
N SER A 299 2.25 15.20 7.18
CA SER A 299 3.73 15.20 7.24
C SER A 299 4.32 13.79 7.27
N GLU A 300 3.71 12.90 8.06
CA GLU A 300 4.12 11.51 8.28
C GLU A 300 3.82 10.62 7.07
N ARG A 301 3.11 11.14 6.06
CA ARG A 301 2.87 10.47 4.78
C ARG A 301 3.64 11.15 3.65
N SER A 302 4.97 11.24 3.84
CA SER A 302 5.91 11.87 2.90
C SER A 302 5.59 13.34 2.56
N GLY A 303 4.86 14.04 3.43
CA GLY A 303 4.43 15.42 3.17
C GLY A 303 3.40 15.55 2.03
N ARG A 304 2.65 14.49 1.71
CA ARG A 304 1.60 14.53 0.68
C ARG A 304 0.43 15.40 1.10
N SER A 305 -0.19 16.05 0.10
CA SER A 305 -1.39 16.89 0.28
C SER A 305 -2.62 16.22 -0.31
N TYR A 306 -3.76 16.33 0.37
CA TYR A 306 -4.99 15.62 0.04
C TYR A 306 -6.19 16.59 -0.01
N ARG A 307 -7.16 16.29 -0.88
CA ARG A 307 -8.47 16.95 -0.90
C ARG A 307 -9.37 16.42 0.21
N GLY A 308 -10.49 17.10 0.40
CA GLY A 308 -11.51 16.69 1.34
C GLY A 308 -11.07 16.87 2.79
N MET A 309 -11.71 16.12 3.68
CA MET A 309 -11.46 16.21 5.11
C MET A 309 -10.62 15.05 5.63
N MET A 310 -10.17 15.16 6.87
CA MET A 310 -9.43 14.14 7.61
C MET A 310 -10.21 13.74 8.85
N GLU A 311 -10.66 12.50 8.93
CA GLU A 311 -11.17 11.91 10.16
C GLU A 311 -10.02 11.43 11.05
N LEU A 312 -10.02 11.90 12.29
CA LEU A 312 -9.17 11.46 13.39
C LEU A 312 -10.01 10.65 14.38
N SER A 313 -9.54 9.47 14.76
CA SER A 313 -10.23 8.60 15.73
C SER A 313 -9.29 7.55 16.31
N SER A 314 -9.75 6.84 17.34
CA SER A 314 -9.13 5.59 17.80
C SER A 314 -9.69 4.40 17.02
N TYR A 315 -8.82 3.49 16.59
CA TYR A 315 -9.20 2.22 15.99
C TYR A 315 -8.24 1.11 16.43
N ASN A 316 -8.77 0.09 17.11
CA ASN A 316 -7.98 -0.96 17.77
C ASN A 316 -6.84 -0.37 18.62
N ASP A 317 -7.22 0.58 19.49
CA ASP A 317 -6.36 1.27 20.47
C ASP A 317 -5.18 2.07 19.89
N GLU A 318 -5.20 2.35 18.58
CA GLU A 318 -4.22 3.18 17.91
C GLU A 318 -4.88 4.33 17.14
N LEU A 319 -4.12 5.40 16.91
CA LEU A 319 -4.58 6.53 16.11
C LEU A 319 -4.88 6.07 14.68
N ALA A 320 -6.08 6.40 14.22
CA ALA A 320 -6.48 6.25 12.83
C ALA A 320 -6.65 7.63 12.18
N LEU A 321 -6.10 7.76 10.97
CA LEU A 321 -6.29 8.90 10.08
C LEU A 321 -6.95 8.40 8.80
N VAL A 322 -8.17 8.86 8.54
CA VAL A 322 -8.95 8.50 7.35
C VAL A 322 -9.23 9.75 6.55
N ASN A 323 -8.80 9.80 5.29
CA ASN A 323 -9.16 10.87 4.38
C ASN A 323 -10.54 10.58 3.77
N GLU A 324 -11.46 11.54 3.85
CA GLU A 324 -12.81 11.44 3.30
C GLU A 324 -13.06 12.55 2.27
N LEU A 325 -13.41 12.15 1.05
CA LEU A 325 -13.58 13.04 -0.10
C LEU A 325 -14.61 12.48 -1.09
N PRO A 326 -15.18 13.33 -1.97
CA PRO A 326 -16.07 12.86 -3.04
C PRO A 326 -15.38 11.82 -3.94
N LEU A 327 -16.11 10.79 -4.34
CA LEU A 327 -15.63 9.69 -5.18
C LEU A 327 -14.89 10.18 -6.43
N GLU A 328 -15.44 11.14 -7.16
CA GLU A 328 -14.81 11.63 -8.39
C GLU A 328 -13.46 12.31 -8.11
N GLN A 329 -13.31 13.04 -6.99
CA GLN A 329 -12.02 13.63 -6.60
C GLN A 329 -11.00 12.55 -6.20
N TYR A 330 -11.43 11.49 -5.52
CA TYR A 330 -10.59 10.34 -5.24
C TYR A 330 -10.07 9.69 -6.53
N LEU A 331 -10.93 9.54 -7.53
CA LEU A 331 -10.58 8.90 -8.80
C LEU A 331 -9.55 9.71 -9.61
N VAL A 332 -9.56 11.05 -9.55
CA VAL A 332 -8.51 11.84 -10.22
C VAL A 332 -7.11 11.48 -9.69
N SER A 333 -6.98 11.31 -8.37
CA SER A 333 -5.73 10.90 -7.74
C SER A 333 -5.34 9.47 -8.11
N VAL A 334 -6.30 8.54 -8.07
CA VAL A 334 -6.06 7.13 -8.40
C VAL A 334 -5.66 6.97 -9.86
N VAL A 335 -6.44 7.49 -10.81
CA VAL A 335 -6.15 7.31 -12.24
C VAL A 335 -4.80 7.92 -12.60
N GLY A 336 -4.47 9.11 -12.07
CA GLY A 336 -3.16 9.72 -12.29
C GLY A 336 -2.00 9.01 -11.58
N GLY A 337 -2.30 8.26 -10.50
CA GLY A 337 -1.34 7.42 -9.80
C GLY A 337 -1.11 6.07 -10.45
N GLU A 338 -2.09 5.56 -11.19
CA GLU A 338 -2.09 4.24 -11.85
C GLU A 338 -1.50 4.30 -13.27
N ILE A 339 -1.84 5.31 -14.07
CA ILE A 339 -1.45 5.40 -15.48
C ILE A 339 -0.98 6.81 -15.87
N TYR A 340 -0.24 6.91 -16.98
CA TYR A 340 0.35 8.17 -17.41
C TYR A 340 -0.70 9.12 -18.02
N PRO A 341 -0.69 10.42 -17.67
CA PRO A 341 -1.72 11.37 -18.10
C PRO A 341 -1.68 11.73 -19.60
N ASN A 342 -0.60 11.37 -20.31
CA ASN A 342 -0.44 11.58 -21.75
C ASN A 342 -0.87 10.36 -22.58
N TRP A 343 -1.39 9.31 -21.96
CA TRP A 343 -1.97 8.18 -22.66
C TRP A 343 -3.29 8.56 -23.35
N PRO A 344 -3.74 7.80 -24.36
CA PRO A 344 -4.98 8.08 -25.07
C PRO A 344 -6.17 8.24 -24.11
N GLU A 345 -7.07 9.18 -24.39
CA GLU A 345 -8.22 9.50 -23.54
C GLU A 345 -9.09 8.27 -23.24
N ALA A 346 -9.30 7.39 -24.22
CA ALA A 346 -10.06 6.15 -24.04
C ALA A 346 -9.47 5.24 -22.95
N SER A 347 -8.14 5.18 -22.82
CA SER A 347 -7.49 4.40 -21.77
C SER A 347 -7.66 5.02 -20.38
N LEU A 348 -7.64 6.36 -20.30
CA LEU A 348 -7.91 7.11 -19.06
C LEU A 348 -9.35 6.91 -18.58
N LYS A 349 -10.31 6.96 -19.51
CA LYS A 349 -11.74 6.70 -19.24
C LYS A 349 -11.98 5.27 -18.79
N ALA A 350 -11.41 4.29 -19.49
CA ALA A 350 -11.52 2.88 -19.09
C ALA A 350 -10.96 2.64 -17.67
N GLN A 351 -9.81 3.24 -17.36
CA GLN A 351 -9.23 3.18 -16.02
C GLN A 351 -10.11 3.86 -14.97
N ALA A 352 -10.74 5.01 -15.28
CA ALA A 352 -11.64 5.70 -14.37
C ALA A 352 -12.86 4.83 -14.00
N VAL A 353 -13.52 4.24 -14.99
CA VAL A 353 -14.68 3.35 -14.78
C VAL A 353 -14.30 2.09 -14.00
N ALA A 354 -13.18 1.44 -14.36
CA ALA A 354 -12.70 0.27 -13.62
C ALA A 354 -12.35 0.64 -12.17
N ALA A 355 -11.66 1.76 -11.94
CA ALA A 355 -11.31 2.22 -10.61
C ALA A 355 -12.55 2.58 -9.76
N ARG A 356 -13.56 3.23 -10.37
CA ARG A 356 -14.85 3.56 -9.73
C ARG A 356 -15.60 2.31 -9.31
N THR A 357 -15.70 1.34 -10.21
CA THR A 357 -16.37 0.08 -9.94
C THR A 357 -15.67 -0.69 -8.82
N PHE A 358 -14.33 -0.74 -8.84
CA PHE A 358 -13.53 -1.41 -7.82
C PHE A 358 -13.76 -0.82 -6.43
N VAL A 359 -13.63 0.50 -6.25
CA VAL A 359 -13.79 1.13 -4.93
C VAL A 359 -15.21 0.96 -4.38
N LEU A 360 -16.23 1.04 -5.24
CA LEU A 360 -17.63 0.82 -4.85
C LEU A 360 -17.89 -0.66 -4.48
N TYR A 361 -17.26 -1.60 -5.18
CA TYR A 361 -17.36 -3.03 -4.86
C TYR A 361 -16.78 -3.35 -3.47
N GLN A 362 -15.68 -2.69 -3.06
CA GLN A 362 -15.04 -2.99 -1.77
C GLN A 362 -15.92 -2.65 -0.55
N GLY A 363 -16.92 -1.77 -0.67
CA GLY A 363 -17.78 -1.40 0.45
C GLY A 363 -16.98 -0.88 1.65
N ASN A 364 -17.24 -1.34 2.88
CA ASN A 364 -16.47 -0.99 4.09
C ASN A 364 -15.52 -2.12 4.52
N LYS A 365 -14.69 -2.61 3.60
CA LYS A 365 -13.80 -3.76 3.80
C LYS A 365 -12.85 -3.66 5.00
N PHE A 366 -12.41 -2.45 5.33
CA PHE A 366 -11.41 -2.23 6.39
C PHE A 366 -12.04 -1.84 7.74
N GLY A 367 -13.37 -1.89 7.85
CA GLY A 367 -14.13 -1.55 9.06
C GLY A 367 -14.26 -0.04 9.30
N ILE A 368 -13.18 0.72 9.12
CA ILE A 368 -13.15 2.18 9.27
C ILE A 368 -13.11 2.96 7.95
N ALA A 369 -12.81 2.27 6.84
CA ALA A 369 -12.60 2.87 5.53
C ALA A 369 -12.97 1.91 4.39
N ASN A 370 -13.26 2.48 3.21
CA ASN A 370 -13.55 1.71 2.01
C ASN A 370 -12.28 1.08 1.42
N VAL A 371 -11.19 1.86 1.42
CA VAL A 371 -9.91 1.50 0.81
C VAL A 371 -8.73 1.98 1.65
N VAL A 372 -7.53 1.49 1.33
CA VAL A 372 -6.25 1.95 1.89
C VAL A 372 -5.35 2.52 0.79
N ASP A 373 -4.39 3.36 1.15
CA ASP A 373 -3.47 4.02 0.22
C ASP A 373 -2.21 3.17 -0.08
N THR A 374 -2.40 1.85 -0.21
CA THR A 374 -1.34 0.88 -0.51
C THR A 374 -1.77 -0.05 -1.64
N THR A 375 -0.87 -0.94 -2.07
CA THR A 375 -1.13 -1.95 -3.11
C THR A 375 -2.24 -2.95 -2.76
N LEU A 376 -2.77 -2.92 -1.53
CA LEU A 376 -3.97 -3.68 -1.17
C LEU A 376 -5.26 -3.10 -1.74
N SER A 377 -5.24 -1.86 -2.22
CA SER A 377 -6.36 -1.23 -2.91
C SER A 377 -5.85 -0.59 -4.20
N GLN A 378 -5.64 0.72 -4.22
CA GLN A 378 -5.32 1.47 -5.43
C GLN A 378 -4.25 2.54 -5.13
N ALA A 379 -3.55 3.01 -6.16
CA ALA A 379 -2.48 4.01 -6.06
C ALA A 379 -3.00 5.42 -5.69
N TYR A 380 -3.39 5.62 -4.44
CA TYR A 380 -3.85 6.91 -3.92
C TYR A 380 -2.68 7.76 -3.40
N ASN A 381 -2.35 8.84 -4.10
CA ASN A 381 -1.18 9.69 -3.81
C ASN A 381 -1.56 11.14 -3.43
N GLY A 382 -2.84 11.40 -3.14
CA GLY A 382 -3.34 12.76 -2.94
C GLY A 382 -3.21 13.60 -4.21
N LEU A 383 -2.85 14.87 -4.07
CA LEU A 383 -2.79 15.83 -5.18
C LEU A 383 -1.62 15.64 -6.14
N GLU A 384 -0.58 14.88 -5.77
CA GLU A 384 0.70 14.81 -6.50
C GLU A 384 0.57 14.30 -7.95
N LYS A 385 -0.49 13.55 -8.22
CA LYS A 385 -0.71 12.87 -9.51
C LYS A 385 -1.92 13.39 -10.27
N GLU A 386 -2.59 14.41 -9.76
CA GLU A 386 -3.73 15.00 -10.45
C GLU A 386 -3.26 15.83 -11.66
N THR A 387 -3.95 15.65 -12.79
CA THR A 387 -3.76 16.48 -13.99
C THR A 387 -5.12 16.82 -14.59
N ASP A 388 -5.20 17.90 -15.38
CA ASP A 388 -6.46 18.29 -16.02
C ASP A 388 -6.95 17.25 -17.03
N THR A 389 -6.04 16.57 -17.72
CA THR A 389 -6.39 15.49 -18.66
C THR A 389 -7.04 14.32 -17.94
N VAL A 390 -6.47 13.89 -16.81
CA VAL A 390 -7.06 12.82 -15.99
C VAL A 390 -8.40 13.29 -15.42
N ARG A 391 -8.49 14.53 -14.91
CA ARG A 391 -9.73 15.07 -14.36
C ARG A 391 -10.87 15.05 -15.39
N ARG A 392 -10.62 15.51 -16.62
CA ARG A 392 -11.63 15.46 -17.70
C ARG A 392 -12.08 14.02 -18.01
N ALA A 393 -11.17 13.05 -18.03
CA ALA A 393 -11.52 11.65 -18.27
C ALA A 393 -12.39 11.07 -17.14
N VAL A 394 -12.10 11.41 -15.88
CA VAL A 394 -12.90 11.02 -14.72
C VAL A 394 -14.28 11.68 -14.76
N GLU A 395 -14.35 12.99 -14.97
CA GLU A 395 -15.61 13.75 -15.01
C GLU A 395 -16.52 13.33 -16.16
N SER A 396 -15.96 13.03 -17.34
CA SER A 396 -16.73 12.58 -18.50
C SER A 396 -17.27 11.14 -18.39
N THR A 397 -16.81 10.38 -17.40
CA THR A 397 -17.32 9.03 -17.08
C THR A 397 -17.96 8.99 -15.68
N ALA A 398 -18.31 10.16 -15.12
CA ALA A 398 -18.83 10.26 -13.76
C ALA A 398 -20.10 9.41 -13.59
N GLY A 399 -20.13 8.56 -12.56
CA GLY A 399 -21.23 7.64 -12.28
C GLY A 399 -21.27 6.38 -13.15
N GLU A 400 -20.40 6.21 -14.15
CA GLU A 400 -20.34 4.99 -14.94
C GLU A 400 -19.62 3.86 -14.18
N VAL A 401 -20.24 2.68 -14.11
CA VAL A 401 -19.75 1.49 -13.41
C VAL A 401 -20.00 0.21 -14.22
N LEU A 402 -19.23 -0.84 -13.91
CA LEU A 402 -19.36 -2.16 -14.53
C LEU A 402 -20.19 -3.10 -13.64
N MET A 403 -21.21 -3.71 -14.23
CA MET A 403 -22.08 -4.65 -13.54
C MET A 403 -22.22 -5.98 -14.28
N SER A 404 -22.43 -7.05 -13.53
CA SER A 404 -22.82 -8.38 -14.04
C SER A 404 -23.98 -8.86 -13.18
N ASP A 405 -25.06 -9.34 -13.81
CA ASP A 405 -26.27 -9.81 -13.14
C ASP A 405 -26.84 -8.81 -12.11
N GLY A 406 -26.86 -7.53 -12.48
CA GLY A 406 -27.35 -6.45 -11.62
C GLY A 406 -26.50 -6.14 -10.40
N LYS A 407 -25.25 -6.65 -10.32
CA LYS A 407 -24.30 -6.38 -9.22
C LYS A 407 -22.99 -5.81 -9.75
N LEU A 408 -22.35 -4.94 -8.97
CA LEU A 408 -21.00 -4.46 -9.28
C LEU A 408 -20.05 -5.66 -9.39
N ILE A 409 -19.18 -5.65 -10.40
CA ILE A 409 -18.05 -6.59 -10.45
C ILE A 409 -16.90 -6.06 -9.59
N GLU A 410 -16.01 -6.94 -9.12
CA GLU A 410 -14.74 -6.48 -8.57
C GLU A 410 -13.83 -6.09 -9.74
N ALA A 411 -13.89 -4.87 -10.27
CA ALA A 411 -13.17 -4.49 -11.49
C ALA A 411 -11.63 -4.43 -11.31
N ILE A 412 -11.00 -5.61 -11.23
CA ILE A 412 -9.57 -5.79 -11.03
C ILE A 412 -8.81 -5.34 -12.30
N PHE A 413 -7.66 -4.70 -12.10
CA PHE A 413 -6.76 -4.31 -13.18
C PHE A 413 -5.30 -4.53 -12.78
N ASN A 414 -4.41 -4.60 -13.75
CA ASN A 414 -2.97 -4.81 -13.56
C ASN A 414 -2.15 -3.95 -14.53
N SER A 415 -0.86 -3.76 -14.24
CA SER A 415 -0.02 -2.90 -15.07
C SER A 415 0.20 -3.45 -16.48
N ASN A 416 0.67 -4.69 -16.59
CA ASN A 416 0.99 -5.31 -17.88
C ASN A 416 0.72 -6.81 -17.80
N ALA A 417 -0.11 -7.36 -18.69
CA ALA A 417 -0.51 -8.75 -18.60
C ALA A 417 0.57 -9.72 -19.15
N GLY A 418 1.50 -9.23 -19.96
CA GLY A 418 2.53 -10.02 -20.63
C GLY A 418 2.03 -10.64 -21.94
N GLY A 419 1.07 -10.01 -22.60
CA GLY A 419 0.46 -10.45 -23.86
C GLY A 419 -0.85 -11.21 -23.71
N MET A 420 -1.19 -11.64 -22.49
CA MET A 420 -2.40 -12.42 -22.18
C MET A 420 -2.81 -12.20 -20.73
N THR A 421 -4.07 -11.86 -20.48
CA THR A 421 -4.62 -11.75 -19.12
C THR A 421 -4.76 -13.13 -18.48
N ALA A 422 -4.76 -13.15 -17.15
CA ALA A 422 -4.86 -14.37 -16.36
C ALA A 422 -6.29 -14.62 -15.89
N GLU A 423 -6.64 -15.90 -15.74
CA GLU A 423 -7.81 -16.30 -14.96
C GLU A 423 -7.50 -16.26 -13.45
N ALA A 424 -8.55 -16.15 -12.63
CA ALA A 424 -8.40 -16.18 -11.17
C ALA A 424 -7.75 -17.47 -10.65
N SER A 425 -8.05 -18.60 -11.29
CA SER A 425 -7.48 -19.93 -11.03
C SER A 425 -5.95 -19.96 -11.14
N GLU A 426 -5.38 -19.12 -12.02
CA GLU A 426 -3.93 -19.02 -12.27
C GLU A 426 -3.20 -18.13 -11.26
N VAL A 427 -3.91 -17.47 -10.35
CA VAL A 427 -3.34 -16.44 -9.47
C VAL A 427 -3.73 -16.69 -8.02
N TRP A 428 -5.02 -16.70 -7.70
CA TRP A 428 -5.55 -16.81 -6.33
C TRP A 428 -6.38 -18.08 -6.09
N GLY A 429 -6.72 -18.81 -7.15
CA GLY A 429 -7.68 -19.91 -7.11
C GLY A 429 -9.12 -19.44 -7.35
N GLY A 430 -10.03 -20.39 -7.54
CA GLY A 430 -11.44 -20.10 -7.84
C GLY A 430 -11.66 -19.57 -9.25
N GLY A 431 -12.78 -18.90 -9.48
CA GLY A 431 -13.17 -18.35 -10.78
C GLY A 431 -13.85 -17.00 -10.65
N LEU A 432 -13.59 -16.11 -11.62
CA LEU A 432 -14.25 -14.82 -11.78
C LEU A 432 -14.91 -14.84 -13.17
N PRO A 433 -16.24 -14.98 -13.27
CA PRO A 433 -16.92 -15.17 -14.57
C PRO A 433 -16.63 -14.06 -15.59
N TRP A 434 -16.40 -12.84 -15.10
CA TRP A 434 -16.09 -11.66 -15.88
C TRP A 434 -14.59 -11.49 -16.19
N ALA A 435 -13.68 -12.31 -15.63
CA ALA A 435 -12.23 -12.23 -15.86
C ALA A 435 -11.70 -13.53 -16.50
N GLN A 436 -11.65 -13.55 -17.83
CA GLN A 436 -11.15 -14.68 -18.61
C GLN A 436 -9.82 -14.34 -19.28
N ALA A 437 -9.01 -15.37 -19.55
CA ALA A 437 -7.76 -15.20 -20.28
C ALA A 437 -8.02 -14.63 -21.68
N THR A 438 -7.53 -13.43 -21.94
CA THR A 438 -7.77 -12.65 -23.16
C THR A 438 -6.44 -12.07 -23.64
N LYS A 439 -6.20 -12.09 -24.96
CA LYS A 439 -4.99 -11.49 -25.55
C LYS A 439 -4.90 -10.01 -25.14
N SER A 440 -3.70 -9.50 -24.88
CA SER A 440 -3.51 -8.10 -24.44
C SER A 440 -2.38 -7.45 -25.25
N PRO A 441 -2.61 -6.33 -25.97
CA PRO A 441 -1.58 -5.65 -26.74
C PRO A 441 -0.67 -4.80 -25.84
N ASP A 442 0.18 -5.49 -25.09
CA ASP A 442 1.01 -4.92 -24.01
C ASP A 442 2.36 -4.36 -24.48
N GLU A 443 2.70 -4.52 -25.76
CA GLU A 443 4.04 -4.28 -26.32
C GLU A 443 4.47 -2.82 -26.27
N GLY A 444 3.51 -1.89 -26.12
CA GLY A 444 3.79 -0.46 -25.94
C GLY A 444 4.73 -0.17 -24.78
N ALA A 445 4.80 -1.05 -23.77
CA ALA A 445 5.70 -0.93 -22.63
C ALA A 445 7.19 -1.11 -23.00
N GLU A 446 7.47 -1.70 -24.16
CA GLU A 446 8.81 -1.91 -24.71
C GLU A 446 9.19 -0.86 -25.77
N ALA A 447 8.29 0.07 -26.10
CA ALA A 447 8.54 1.08 -27.12
C ALA A 447 9.74 1.98 -26.76
N GLY A 448 10.62 2.20 -27.72
CA GLY A 448 11.84 3.01 -27.54
C GLY A 448 12.94 2.36 -26.71
N LYS A 449 12.81 1.07 -26.36
CA LYS A 449 13.86 0.31 -25.68
C LYS A 449 14.84 -0.30 -26.67
N TYR A 450 16.13 -0.18 -26.34
CA TYR A 450 17.19 -0.79 -27.13
C TYR A 450 17.12 -2.32 -27.11
N ALA A 451 17.52 -2.93 -28.22
CA ALA A 451 17.94 -4.31 -28.25
C ALA A 451 19.31 -4.48 -27.57
N TRP A 452 19.52 -5.69 -27.06
CA TRP A 452 20.76 -6.13 -26.46
C TRP A 452 21.19 -7.42 -27.12
N TYR A 453 22.44 -7.47 -27.54
CA TYR A 453 23.07 -8.66 -28.08
C TYR A 453 23.65 -9.48 -26.95
N TYR A 454 23.22 -10.73 -26.83
CA TYR A 454 23.92 -11.72 -26.01
C TYR A 454 25.14 -12.18 -26.79
N VAL A 455 26.33 -11.85 -26.30
CA VAL A 455 27.60 -11.99 -27.02
C VAL A 455 28.58 -12.92 -26.31
N ALA A 456 29.40 -13.61 -27.10
CA ALA A 456 30.57 -14.34 -26.64
C ALA A 456 31.87 -13.63 -27.04
N LEU A 457 32.79 -13.58 -26.09
CA LEU A 457 34.15 -13.09 -26.26
C LEU A 457 35.09 -14.25 -26.59
N GLU A 458 36.24 -13.93 -27.17
CA GLU A 458 37.28 -14.92 -27.53
C GLU A 458 37.87 -15.64 -26.31
N ASP A 459 37.83 -15.01 -25.12
CA ASP A 459 38.27 -15.61 -23.86
C ASP A 459 37.21 -16.54 -23.22
N GLY A 460 36.08 -16.76 -23.92
CA GLY A 460 35.00 -17.64 -23.49
C GLY A 460 34.01 -16.97 -22.52
N LYS A 461 34.21 -15.71 -22.15
CA LYS A 461 33.20 -14.97 -21.38
C LYS A 461 32.00 -14.65 -22.25
N VAL A 462 30.83 -14.59 -21.62
CA VAL A 462 29.57 -14.24 -22.27
C VAL A 462 28.82 -13.20 -21.47
N GLY A 463 28.08 -12.34 -22.16
CA GLY A 463 27.28 -11.31 -21.53
C GLY A 463 26.47 -10.54 -22.55
N TYR A 464 25.99 -9.37 -22.17
CA TYR A 464 25.11 -8.55 -22.98
C TYR A 464 25.78 -7.22 -23.34
N VAL A 465 25.63 -6.81 -24.59
CA VAL A 465 26.05 -5.49 -25.07
C VAL A 465 24.87 -4.82 -25.76
N ARG A 466 24.69 -3.51 -25.54
CA ARG A 466 23.55 -2.76 -26.07
C ARG A 466 23.78 -2.42 -27.55
N GLU A 467 22.71 -2.38 -28.35
CA GLU A 467 22.84 -2.26 -29.80
C GLU A 467 23.46 -0.94 -30.29
N ASP A 468 23.28 0.15 -29.55
CA ASP A 468 23.73 1.51 -29.90
C ASP A 468 25.23 1.75 -29.67
N VAL A 469 25.90 0.88 -28.90
CA VAL A 469 27.34 0.96 -28.62
C VAL A 469 28.17 -0.03 -29.45
N VAL A 470 27.54 -0.73 -30.40
CA VAL A 470 28.20 -1.65 -31.32
C VAL A 470 27.72 -1.46 -32.76
N GLN A 471 28.57 -1.83 -33.71
CA GLN A 471 28.22 -1.96 -35.11
C GLN A 471 28.21 -3.45 -35.50
N LEU A 472 27.21 -3.87 -36.28
CA LEU A 472 27.19 -5.22 -36.85
C LEU A 472 28.02 -5.28 -38.14
N ASP A 473 28.87 -6.30 -38.26
CA ASP A 473 29.58 -6.58 -39.51
C ASP A 473 28.58 -7.02 -40.60
N ALA A 474 28.85 -6.70 -41.87
CA ALA A 474 28.00 -7.16 -42.97
C ALA A 474 28.05 -8.70 -43.19
N GLY A 475 29.14 -9.34 -42.75
CA GLY A 475 29.36 -10.77 -42.84
C GLY A 475 29.04 -11.52 -41.55
N ARG A 476 28.84 -12.83 -41.69
CA ARG A 476 28.72 -13.78 -40.57
C ARG A 476 30.02 -14.55 -40.40
N ASP A 477 30.22 -15.14 -39.24
CA ASP A 477 31.35 -16.04 -39.02
C ASP A 477 31.15 -17.41 -39.68
N GLN A 478 32.16 -18.28 -39.57
CA GLN A 478 32.14 -19.61 -40.18
C GLN A 478 31.00 -20.51 -39.64
N ALA A 479 30.49 -20.23 -38.45
CA ALA A 479 29.36 -20.93 -37.85
C ALA A 479 28.01 -20.25 -38.16
N GLY A 480 28.02 -19.18 -38.96
CA GLY A 480 26.82 -18.43 -39.36
C GLY A 480 26.35 -17.41 -38.33
N PHE A 481 27.12 -17.15 -37.27
CA PHE A 481 26.76 -16.12 -36.28
C PHE A 481 27.06 -14.72 -36.79
N GLN A 482 26.21 -13.78 -36.38
CA GLN A 482 26.43 -12.36 -36.61
C GLN A 482 27.62 -11.87 -35.76
N ILE A 483 28.46 -11.00 -36.31
CA ILE A 483 29.56 -10.37 -35.57
C ILE A 483 29.15 -8.94 -35.22
N ALA A 484 29.42 -8.53 -33.98
CA ALA A 484 29.30 -7.16 -33.50
C ALA A 484 30.67 -6.61 -33.09
N ARG A 485 30.86 -5.30 -33.25
CA ARG A 485 32.10 -4.59 -32.91
C ARG A 485 31.80 -3.33 -32.10
N PRO A 486 32.37 -3.17 -30.91
CA PRO A 486 32.29 -1.92 -30.15
C PRO A 486 32.76 -0.72 -30.96
N ILE A 487 31.99 0.37 -30.93
CA ILE A 487 32.32 1.61 -31.66
C ILE A 487 33.29 2.52 -30.90
N GLU A 488 33.45 2.28 -29.60
CA GLU A 488 34.32 3.03 -28.68
C GLU A 488 35.10 2.10 -27.72
N ASP A 489 36.17 2.64 -27.14
CA ASP A 489 36.95 1.96 -26.11
C ASP A 489 36.18 1.90 -24.78
N ASN A 490 36.48 0.89 -23.97
CA ASN A 490 35.86 0.63 -22.68
C ASN A 490 34.36 0.31 -22.75
N THR A 491 33.92 -0.33 -23.84
CA THR A 491 32.54 -0.78 -23.98
C THR A 491 32.27 -1.92 -23.00
N ASN A 492 31.24 -1.77 -22.18
CA ASN A 492 30.92 -2.71 -21.11
C ASN A 492 30.11 -3.90 -21.64
N ILE A 493 30.58 -5.10 -21.32
CA ILE A 493 29.83 -6.36 -21.46
C ILE A 493 29.18 -6.66 -20.12
N ARG A 494 27.87 -6.72 -20.08
CA ARG A 494 27.08 -6.78 -18.84
C ARG A 494 26.53 -8.18 -18.55
N PRO A 495 26.29 -8.52 -17.28
CA PRO A 495 25.68 -9.80 -16.92
C PRO A 495 24.19 -9.90 -17.29
N PHE A 496 23.49 -8.77 -17.41
CA PHE A 496 22.07 -8.70 -17.78
C PHE A 496 21.86 -7.62 -18.84
N PRO A 497 20.82 -7.74 -19.70
CA PRO A 497 20.51 -6.76 -20.74
C PRO A 497 19.80 -5.55 -20.14
N ALA A 498 20.42 -4.88 -19.16
CA ALA A 498 19.86 -3.72 -18.49
C ALA A 498 20.97 -2.74 -18.11
N VAL A 499 20.67 -1.45 -18.19
CA VAL A 499 21.53 -0.38 -17.66
C VAL A 499 21.33 -0.28 -16.15
N GLN A 500 21.76 -1.29 -15.40
CA GLN A 500 21.68 -1.29 -13.93
C GLN A 500 23.04 -0.93 -13.32
N SER A 501 23.00 -0.11 -12.27
CA SER A 501 24.18 0.45 -11.59
C SER A 501 24.80 -0.46 -10.52
N ASN A 502 24.12 -1.55 -10.14
CA ASN A 502 24.50 -2.41 -9.00
C ASN A 502 25.22 -3.71 -9.39
N ALA A 503 25.39 -4.00 -10.68
CA ALA A 503 26.17 -5.15 -11.16
C ALA A 503 27.33 -4.66 -12.04
N GLY A 504 28.56 -5.00 -11.64
CA GLY A 504 29.76 -4.69 -12.41
C GLY A 504 29.74 -5.36 -13.79
N PRO A 505 30.42 -4.78 -14.80
CA PRO A 505 30.56 -5.41 -16.10
C PRO A 505 31.35 -6.72 -15.96
N ILE A 506 30.98 -7.74 -16.75
CA ILE A 506 31.73 -9.00 -16.90
C ILE A 506 33.09 -8.73 -17.53
N ALA A 507 33.12 -7.79 -18.48
CA ALA A 507 34.33 -7.34 -19.16
C ALA A 507 34.14 -5.90 -19.67
N SER A 508 35.25 -5.20 -19.85
CA SER A 508 35.31 -3.95 -20.61
C SER A 508 36.22 -4.19 -21.81
N VAL A 509 35.71 -3.94 -23.01
CA VAL A 509 36.38 -4.29 -24.28
C VAL A 509 36.77 -3.04 -25.07
N LYS A 510 37.83 -3.15 -25.87
CA LYS A 510 38.32 -2.07 -26.73
C LYS A 510 37.45 -1.93 -27.98
N LYS A 511 37.55 -0.77 -28.63
CA LYS A 511 36.97 -0.54 -29.95
C LYS A 511 37.37 -1.64 -30.93
N ASN A 512 36.45 -2.04 -31.80
CA ASN A 512 36.61 -3.08 -32.82
C ASN A 512 36.85 -4.52 -32.32
N THR A 513 36.83 -4.77 -31.00
CA THR A 513 36.88 -6.13 -30.44
C THR A 513 35.81 -7.00 -31.08
N ARG A 514 36.17 -8.20 -31.51
CA ARG A 514 35.25 -9.13 -32.16
C ARG A 514 34.31 -9.76 -31.11
N LEU A 515 33.00 -9.56 -31.28
CA LEU A 515 31.96 -10.16 -30.44
C LEU A 515 31.07 -11.06 -31.30
N ILE A 516 30.89 -12.32 -30.88
CA ILE A 516 29.98 -13.25 -31.57
C ILE A 516 28.57 -13.05 -30.99
N VAL A 517 27.61 -12.60 -31.79
CA VAL A 517 26.22 -12.40 -31.37
C VAL A 517 25.50 -13.75 -31.41
N MET A 518 25.13 -14.24 -30.23
CA MET A 518 24.44 -15.51 -30.03
C MET A 518 22.92 -15.35 -29.97
N ASP A 519 22.41 -14.26 -29.40
CA ASP A 519 20.98 -13.97 -29.32
C ASP A 519 20.75 -12.46 -29.31
N THR A 520 19.54 -12.03 -29.66
CA THR A 520 19.10 -10.64 -29.53
C THR A 520 17.89 -10.60 -28.62
N VAL A 521 18.01 -9.89 -27.51
CA VAL A 521 16.96 -9.76 -26.50
C VAL A 521 16.57 -8.30 -26.33
N LYS A 522 15.36 -8.06 -25.82
CA LYS A 522 14.94 -6.71 -25.43
C LYS A 522 15.60 -6.30 -24.11
N GLU A 523 15.76 -4.99 -23.92
CA GLU A 523 16.22 -4.45 -22.64
C GLU A 523 15.33 -4.93 -21.49
N SER A 524 15.95 -5.62 -20.52
CA SER A 524 15.31 -6.10 -19.30
C SER A 524 14.86 -4.92 -18.45
N ASN A 525 13.56 -4.82 -18.24
CA ASN A 525 12.88 -3.78 -17.49
C ASN A 525 11.82 -4.39 -16.55
N ALA A 526 10.76 -3.65 -16.22
CA ALA A 526 9.68 -4.13 -15.37
C ALA A 526 8.73 -5.11 -16.10
N TYR A 527 8.57 -4.96 -17.41
CA TYR A 527 7.55 -5.59 -18.23
C TYR A 527 8.08 -6.72 -19.12
N SER A 528 9.38 -6.70 -19.43
CA SER A 528 10.08 -7.73 -20.16
C SER A 528 11.42 -7.91 -19.47
N TRP A 529 11.68 -9.08 -18.90
CA TRP A 529 12.69 -9.19 -17.86
C TRP A 529 13.44 -10.51 -17.89
N ILE A 530 14.73 -10.42 -17.56
CA ILE A 530 15.60 -11.55 -17.29
C ILE A 530 16.11 -11.40 -15.86
N ARG A 531 16.03 -12.49 -15.07
CA ARG A 531 16.53 -12.60 -13.69
C ARG A 531 17.41 -13.82 -13.55
N GLY A 532 18.45 -13.72 -12.73
CA GLY A 532 19.53 -14.70 -12.70
C GLY A 532 20.50 -14.52 -13.88
N PRO A 533 21.56 -15.34 -13.99
CA PRO A 533 21.59 -16.71 -13.47
C PRO A 533 21.69 -16.78 -11.94
N TYR A 534 20.92 -17.70 -11.37
CA TYR A 534 21.01 -18.11 -9.97
C TYR A 534 21.60 -19.51 -9.90
N THR A 535 22.49 -19.74 -8.94
CA THR A 535 23.01 -21.07 -8.64
C THR A 535 21.89 -21.98 -8.11
N ALA A 536 22.08 -23.30 -8.23
CA ALA A 536 21.21 -24.30 -7.63
C ALA A 536 20.97 -24.06 -6.12
N THR A 537 22.00 -23.64 -5.39
CA THR A 537 21.92 -23.34 -3.96
C THR A 537 21.07 -22.10 -3.66
N GLU A 538 21.23 -21.03 -4.45
CA GLU A 538 20.41 -19.80 -4.26
C GLU A 538 18.93 -20.08 -4.49
N VAL A 539 18.58 -20.81 -5.56
CA VAL A 539 17.19 -21.17 -5.84
C VAL A 539 16.63 -22.09 -4.74
N LEU A 540 17.42 -23.05 -4.26
CA LEU A 540 17.00 -23.90 -3.15
C LEU A 540 16.71 -23.08 -1.89
N ASN A 541 17.57 -22.11 -1.56
CA ASN A 541 17.36 -21.19 -0.43
C ASN A 541 16.10 -20.33 -0.61
N MET A 542 15.83 -19.85 -1.83
CA MET A 542 14.59 -19.13 -2.17
C MET A 542 13.35 -19.98 -1.85
N ILE A 543 13.32 -21.24 -2.30
CA ILE A 543 12.21 -22.18 -2.03
C ILE A 543 12.05 -22.42 -0.54
N GLN A 544 13.14 -22.78 0.15
CA GLN A 544 13.12 -23.16 1.57
C GLN A 544 12.79 -21.99 2.50
N SER A 545 13.16 -20.76 2.14
CA SER A 545 12.88 -19.56 2.96
C SER A 545 11.43 -19.09 2.90
N LYS A 546 10.66 -19.50 1.88
CA LYS A 546 9.29 -19.03 1.64
C LYS A 546 8.23 -20.14 1.66
N THR A 547 8.64 -21.40 1.61
CA THR A 547 7.73 -22.55 1.56
C THR A 547 8.08 -23.60 2.61
N LYS A 548 7.17 -24.56 2.83
CA LYS A 548 7.43 -25.74 3.67
C LYS A 548 7.97 -26.93 2.87
N THR A 549 8.21 -26.74 1.57
CA THR A 549 8.64 -27.79 0.65
C THR A 549 10.05 -28.23 1.01
N LYS A 550 10.22 -29.52 1.28
CA LYS A 550 11.54 -30.12 1.56
C LYS A 550 12.08 -30.74 0.28
N ILE A 551 13.18 -30.20 -0.20
CA ILE A 551 13.94 -30.75 -1.31
C ILE A 551 15.22 -31.38 -0.74
N ALA A 552 15.45 -32.65 -1.04
CA ALA A 552 16.61 -33.39 -0.57
C ALA A 552 17.81 -33.19 -1.51
N GLY A 553 18.97 -32.90 -0.93
CA GLY A 553 20.22 -32.72 -1.67
C GLY A 553 20.26 -31.46 -2.56
N PRO A 554 21.27 -31.35 -3.44
CA PRO A 554 21.38 -30.27 -4.41
C PRO A 554 20.19 -30.20 -5.37
N LEU A 555 19.88 -28.99 -5.84
CA LEU A 555 18.85 -28.79 -6.87
C LEU A 555 19.42 -29.15 -8.25
N TYR A 556 18.87 -30.20 -8.86
CA TYR A 556 19.27 -30.70 -10.18
C TYR A 556 18.31 -30.26 -11.28
N THR A 557 17.00 -30.21 -11.00
CA THR A 557 15.99 -29.79 -11.95
C THR A 557 15.03 -28.77 -11.33
N LEU A 558 14.60 -27.81 -12.15
CA LEU A 558 13.55 -26.87 -11.82
C LEU A 558 12.68 -26.67 -13.06
N THR A 559 11.43 -27.14 -13.00
CA THR A 559 10.56 -27.23 -14.17
C THR A 559 9.18 -26.66 -13.87
N ILE A 560 8.62 -25.95 -14.84
CA ILE A 560 7.20 -25.57 -14.81
C ILE A 560 6.43 -26.82 -15.22
N ALA A 561 5.76 -27.45 -14.27
CA ALA A 561 5.01 -28.69 -14.47
C ALA A 561 3.64 -28.42 -15.12
N GLU A 562 3.00 -27.29 -14.78
CA GLU A 562 1.73 -26.89 -15.36
C GLU A 562 1.69 -25.39 -15.64
N ARG A 563 0.95 -25.03 -16.70
CA ARG A 563 0.59 -23.66 -17.04
C ARG A 563 -0.91 -23.54 -17.12
N GLY A 564 -1.43 -22.38 -16.76
CA GLY A 564 -2.83 -22.06 -16.97
C GLY A 564 -3.11 -21.51 -18.38
N PRO A 565 -4.38 -21.17 -18.67
CA PRO A 565 -4.81 -20.69 -19.99
C PRO A 565 -4.05 -19.48 -20.51
N SER A 566 -3.55 -18.61 -19.62
CA SER A 566 -2.77 -17.44 -20.01
C SER A 566 -1.31 -17.77 -20.41
N GLY A 567 -0.84 -18.97 -20.06
CA GLY A 567 0.56 -19.38 -20.16
C GLY A 567 1.36 -19.15 -18.88
N ARG A 568 0.75 -18.63 -17.81
CA ARG A 568 1.40 -18.44 -16.50
C ARG A 568 1.71 -19.76 -15.83
N ALA A 569 2.83 -19.81 -15.10
CA ALA A 569 3.20 -20.98 -14.32
C ALA A 569 2.23 -21.16 -13.13
N THR A 570 1.54 -22.30 -13.10
CA THR A 570 0.59 -22.65 -12.02
C THR A 570 1.14 -23.72 -11.09
N LYS A 571 2.07 -24.54 -11.58
CA LYS A 571 2.78 -25.55 -10.79
C LYS A 571 4.25 -25.61 -11.19
N ILE A 572 5.14 -25.60 -10.20
CA ILE A 572 6.59 -25.72 -10.38
C ILE A 572 7.09 -26.88 -9.55
N GLU A 573 7.97 -27.69 -10.13
CA GLU A 573 8.60 -28.84 -9.48
C GLU A 573 10.11 -28.63 -9.39
N ALA A 574 10.66 -28.93 -8.22
CA ALA A 574 12.09 -28.91 -7.93
C ALA A 574 12.54 -30.35 -7.64
N ASN A 575 13.45 -30.90 -8.45
CA ASN A 575 13.80 -32.33 -8.40
C ASN A 575 12.57 -33.27 -8.51
N GLY A 576 11.55 -32.86 -9.28
CA GLY A 576 10.28 -33.59 -9.40
C GLY A 576 9.36 -33.48 -8.18
N VAL A 577 9.75 -32.74 -7.13
CA VAL A 577 8.91 -32.47 -5.96
C VAL A 577 8.17 -31.15 -6.18
N PRO A 578 6.82 -31.14 -6.11
CA PRO A 578 6.04 -29.91 -6.21
C PRO A 578 6.44 -28.87 -5.17
N VAL A 579 6.66 -27.64 -5.62
CA VAL A 579 6.89 -26.49 -4.74
C VAL A 579 5.54 -25.99 -4.22
N GLU A 580 5.21 -26.40 -3.00
CA GLU A 580 3.93 -26.09 -2.35
C GLU A 580 3.80 -24.60 -2.01
N VAL A 581 2.80 -23.96 -2.62
CA VAL A 581 2.42 -22.57 -2.37
C VAL A 581 0.92 -22.48 -2.07
N SER A 582 0.50 -21.46 -1.32
CA SER A 582 -0.93 -21.30 -0.97
C SER A 582 -1.82 -20.92 -2.15
N TYR A 583 -1.24 -20.35 -3.20
CA TYR A 583 -1.87 -19.99 -4.47
C TYR A 583 -0.76 -19.73 -5.50
N PRO A 584 -1.01 -19.88 -6.82
CA PRO A 584 0.05 -19.80 -7.83
C PRO A 584 0.86 -18.49 -7.88
N ASP A 585 0.23 -17.32 -7.70
CA ASP A 585 0.95 -16.03 -7.78
C ASP A 585 2.06 -15.89 -6.72
N ALA A 586 2.00 -16.67 -5.63
CA ALA A 586 3.03 -16.69 -4.60
C ALA A 586 4.41 -17.11 -5.13
N PHE A 587 4.50 -17.80 -6.28
CA PHE A 587 5.79 -18.10 -6.92
C PHE A 587 6.63 -16.86 -7.19
N ARG A 588 6.01 -15.70 -7.44
CA ARG A 588 6.73 -14.42 -7.57
C ARG A 588 7.54 -14.12 -6.32
N SER A 589 6.94 -14.24 -5.14
CA SER A 589 7.62 -14.01 -3.87
C SER A 589 8.61 -15.12 -3.53
N VAL A 590 8.36 -16.36 -3.93
CA VAL A 590 9.28 -17.48 -3.71
C VAL A 590 10.59 -17.21 -4.44
N PHE A 591 10.53 -16.88 -5.72
CA PHE A 591 11.72 -16.70 -6.58
C PHE A 591 12.25 -15.25 -6.61
N GLY A 592 12.37 -14.63 -5.43
CA GLY A 592 13.06 -13.34 -5.30
C GLY A 592 12.27 -12.10 -5.73
N GLY A 593 10.94 -12.17 -5.77
CA GLY A 593 10.08 -11.04 -6.12
C GLY A 593 9.95 -10.81 -7.63
N LEU A 594 9.70 -11.88 -8.39
CA LEU A 594 9.53 -11.79 -9.84
C LEU A 594 8.35 -10.85 -10.20
N PRO A 595 8.46 -10.05 -11.29
CA PRO A 595 7.40 -9.13 -11.69
C PRO A 595 6.05 -9.80 -11.98
N SER A 596 6.05 -11.04 -12.46
CA SER A 596 4.84 -11.81 -12.79
C SER A 596 5.11 -13.33 -12.69
N THR A 597 4.07 -14.15 -12.85
CA THR A 597 4.17 -15.61 -13.06
C THR A 597 4.23 -16.02 -14.54
N MET A 598 4.28 -15.04 -15.45
CA MET A 598 4.40 -15.26 -16.90
C MET A 598 5.88 -15.31 -17.27
N PHE A 599 6.50 -16.47 -17.02
CA PHE A 599 7.91 -16.69 -17.28
C PHE A 599 8.23 -18.12 -17.71
N ASP A 600 9.45 -18.26 -18.22
CA ASP A 600 10.15 -19.50 -18.49
C ASP A 600 11.34 -19.65 -17.56
N ILE A 601 11.67 -20.90 -17.22
CA ILE A 601 12.86 -21.26 -16.46
C ILE A 601 13.84 -21.90 -17.43
N VAL A 602 15.02 -21.30 -17.58
CA VAL A 602 16.08 -21.79 -18.45
C VAL A 602 17.23 -22.29 -17.60
N SER A 603 17.53 -23.58 -17.71
CA SER A 603 18.72 -24.22 -17.12
C SER A 603 19.92 -24.03 -18.05
N THR A 604 21.06 -23.62 -17.50
CA THR A 604 22.32 -23.51 -18.25
C THR A 604 23.01 -24.85 -18.47
N LYS A 605 22.46 -25.95 -17.93
CA LYS A 605 23.05 -27.30 -18.02
C LYS A 605 22.29 -28.23 -18.95
N ASP A 606 20.98 -28.03 -19.07
CA ASP A 606 20.10 -28.94 -19.82
C ASP A 606 19.99 -28.49 -21.27
N TYR A 607 19.85 -29.43 -22.20
CA TYR A 607 19.62 -29.19 -23.63
C TYR A 607 18.80 -30.35 -24.23
N ALA A 608 18.22 -30.12 -25.40
CA ALA A 608 17.62 -31.18 -26.21
C ALA A 608 18.27 -31.16 -27.59
N VAL A 609 18.63 -32.33 -28.11
CA VAL A 609 19.16 -32.49 -29.46
C VAL A 609 18.12 -33.21 -30.29
N MET A 610 17.85 -32.70 -31.49
CA MET A 610 17.00 -33.40 -32.44
C MET A 610 17.78 -34.58 -33.01
N GLY A 611 17.29 -35.79 -32.79
CA GLY A 611 17.81 -37.00 -33.42
C GLY A 611 17.54 -37.00 -34.92
N SER A 612 18.31 -37.80 -35.67
CA SER A 612 18.08 -38.03 -37.11
C SER A 612 16.73 -38.70 -37.41
N ASP A 613 16.08 -39.27 -36.40
CA ASP A 613 14.72 -39.82 -36.43
C ASP A 613 13.63 -38.78 -36.18
N GLY A 614 13.99 -37.49 -36.05
CA GLY A 614 13.06 -36.40 -35.78
C GLY A 614 12.54 -36.36 -34.34
N LYS A 615 13.10 -37.16 -33.43
CA LYS A 615 12.75 -37.13 -32.00
C LYS A 615 13.76 -36.30 -31.22
N ALA A 616 13.26 -35.43 -30.35
CA ALA A 616 14.12 -34.69 -29.44
C ALA A 616 14.58 -35.60 -28.29
N VAL A 617 15.89 -35.69 -28.09
CA VAL A 617 16.49 -36.39 -26.95
C VAL A 617 17.02 -35.35 -25.97
N ALA A 618 16.48 -35.35 -24.74
CA ALA A 618 16.96 -34.49 -23.68
C ALA A 618 18.32 -34.96 -23.13
N GLY A 619 19.20 -34.03 -22.84
CA GLY A 619 20.49 -34.25 -22.21
C GLY A 619 20.78 -33.19 -21.16
N SER A 620 21.54 -33.56 -20.13
CA SER A 620 22.04 -32.64 -19.12
C SER A 620 23.54 -32.78 -18.98
N GLY A 621 24.22 -31.64 -18.84
CA GLY A 621 25.66 -31.58 -18.64
C GLY A 621 26.47 -31.94 -19.87
N ILE A 622 27.73 -31.58 -19.81
CA ILE A 622 28.70 -31.66 -20.92
C ILE A 622 29.84 -32.64 -20.64
N SER A 623 30.00 -33.07 -19.37
CA SER A 623 31.08 -33.96 -18.96
C SER A 623 30.96 -35.32 -19.65
N GLY A 624 32.05 -35.75 -20.30
CA GLY A 624 32.13 -37.02 -21.02
C GLY A 624 31.32 -37.08 -22.33
N LYS A 625 30.71 -35.97 -22.75
CA LYS A 625 29.91 -35.92 -23.99
C LYS A 625 30.73 -35.41 -25.16
N GLN A 626 30.40 -35.87 -26.36
CA GLN A 626 31.07 -35.50 -27.59
C GLN A 626 30.06 -35.01 -28.62
N ALA A 627 30.43 -33.98 -29.39
CA ALA A 627 29.73 -33.58 -30.60
C ALA A 627 30.39 -34.26 -31.80
N ILE A 628 29.57 -34.81 -32.70
CA ILE A 628 30.03 -35.38 -33.97
C ILE A 628 29.66 -34.40 -35.07
N GLY A 629 30.66 -33.86 -35.76
CA GLY A 629 30.47 -32.96 -36.90
C GLY A 629 29.93 -33.71 -38.13
N GLY A 630 29.38 -32.97 -39.09
CA GLY A 630 28.88 -33.55 -40.36
C GLY A 630 29.96 -34.25 -41.21
N ASN A 631 31.24 -34.00 -40.89
CA ASN A 631 32.39 -34.71 -41.46
C ASN A 631 32.78 -35.99 -40.68
N GLY A 632 31.97 -36.42 -39.71
CA GLY A 632 32.22 -37.59 -38.87
C GLY A 632 33.27 -37.38 -37.76
N SER A 633 33.85 -36.17 -37.63
CA SER A 633 34.84 -35.89 -36.59
C SER A 633 34.18 -35.69 -35.23
N SER A 634 34.72 -36.32 -34.20
CA SER A 634 34.23 -36.21 -32.82
C SER A 634 35.03 -35.19 -32.02
N THR A 635 34.36 -34.32 -31.27
CA THR A 635 34.97 -33.33 -30.37
C THR A 635 34.32 -33.37 -29.00
N SER A 636 35.10 -33.49 -27.93
CA SER A 636 34.59 -33.45 -26.56
C SER A 636 34.01 -32.08 -26.21
N LEU A 637 32.83 -32.08 -25.60
CA LEU A 637 32.19 -30.87 -25.10
C LEU A 637 32.92 -30.37 -23.85
N LYS A 638 33.16 -29.05 -23.78
CA LYS A 638 33.88 -28.39 -22.68
C LYS A 638 33.02 -27.28 -22.06
N ASN A 639 33.34 -26.88 -20.83
CA ASN A 639 32.68 -25.73 -20.20
C ASN A 639 32.78 -24.50 -21.11
N GLY A 640 31.66 -23.82 -21.36
CA GLY A 640 31.61 -22.74 -22.34
C GLY A 640 31.17 -23.16 -23.75
N THR A 641 30.81 -24.43 -23.96
CA THR A 641 30.27 -24.89 -25.26
C THR A 641 29.00 -24.11 -25.61
N ILE A 642 28.95 -23.52 -26.81
CA ILE A 642 27.75 -22.87 -27.34
C ILE A 642 26.90 -23.91 -28.05
N VAL A 643 25.63 -24.02 -27.67
CA VAL A 643 24.62 -24.79 -28.39
C VAL A 643 23.68 -23.84 -29.12
N VAL A 644 23.28 -24.21 -30.34
CA VAL A 644 22.45 -23.39 -31.22
C VAL A 644 21.14 -24.12 -31.46
N ASP A 645 20.02 -23.42 -31.31
CA ASP A 645 18.72 -23.97 -31.63
C ASP A 645 18.39 -23.86 -33.14
N GLY A 646 17.24 -24.43 -33.53
CA GLY A 646 16.78 -24.41 -34.92
C GLY A 646 16.43 -23.01 -35.46
N GLN A 647 16.44 -21.98 -34.61
CA GLN A 647 16.25 -20.57 -34.99
C GLN A 647 17.58 -19.81 -35.11
N GLY A 648 18.71 -20.49 -34.91
CA GLY A 648 20.04 -19.87 -34.95
C GLY A 648 20.42 -19.14 -33.65
N LYS A 649 19.68 -19.34 -32.54
CA LYS A 649 19.98 -18.70 -31.25
C LYS A 649 20.93 -19.58 -30.45
N GLY A 650 22.06 -18.99 -30.07
CA GLY A 650 23.09 -19.61 -29.26
C GLY A 650 22.89 -19.39 -27.76
N ARG A 651 23.23 -20.40 -26.97
CA ARG A 651 23.44 -20.25 -25.52
C ARG A 651 24.60 -21.10 -25.04
N VAL A 652 25.20 -20.69 -23.92
CA VAL A 652 26.30 -21.42 -23.32
C VAL A 652 25.80 -22.57 -22.44
N LEU A 653 26.41 -23.73 -22.58
CA LEU A 653 26.34 -24.83 -21.62
C LEU A 653 27.45 -24.69 -20.58
N ASN A 654 27.03 -24.60 -19.31
CA ASN A 654 27.93 -24.53 -18.17
C ASN A 654 28.05 -25.89 -17.49
N ALA A 655 29.21 -26.15 -16.88
CA ALA A 655 29.44 -27.33 -16.04
C ALA A 655 28.55 -27.30 -14.77
N GLU A 656 28.34 -26.11 -14.21
CA GLU A 656 27.44 -25.88 -13.07
C GLU A 656 26.01 -25.56 -13.52
N THR A 657 25.03 -26.09 -12.81
CA THR A 657 23.61 -25.78 -13.05
C THR A 657 23.31 -24.39 -12.53
N MET A 658 22.94 -23.49 -13.44
CA MET A 658 22.37 -22.19 -13.12
C MET A 658 20.97 -22.07 -13.74
N TYR A 659 20.13 -21.26 -13.11
CA TYR A 659 18.75 -21.01 -13.52
C TYR A 659 18.55 -19.55 -13.86
N ILE A 660 18.01 -19.30 -15.06
CA ILE A 660 17.64 -17.99 -15.55
C ILE A 660 16.11 -17.96 -15.68
N PHE A 661 15.47 -16.96 -15.08
CA PHE A 661 14.05 -16.71 -15.27
C PHE A 661 13.88 -15.64 -16.34
N LYS A 662 13.22 -15.99 -17.45
CA LYS A 662 12.89 -15.07 -18.54
C LYS A 662 11.39 -14.85 -18.53
N GLY A 663 10.93 -13.65 -18.28
CA GLY A 663 9.50 -13.39 -18.12
C GLY A 663 9.05 -12.05 -18.68
N LYS A 664 7.74 -11.88 -18.66
CA LYS A 664 7.04 -10.71 -19.19
C LYS A 664 5.84 -10.35 -18.32
N GLY A 665 5.29 -9.16 -18.51
CA GLY A 665 4.22 -8.63 -17.67
C GLY A 665 4.68 -8.20 -16.28
N TYR A 666 3.81 -7.40 -15.64
CA TYR A 666 4.01 -6.84 -14.32
C TYR A 666 2.68 -6.84 -13.56
N GLY A 667 2.59 -7.66 -12.52
CA GLY A 667 1.37 -7.87 -11.72
C GLY A 667 0.71 -9.23 -11.95
N HIS A 668 -0.48 -9.39 -11.37
CA HIS A 668 -1.22 -10.65 -11.36
C HIS A 668 -1.78 -11.05 -12.73
N GLY A 669 -2.04 -10.09 -13.62
CA GLY A 669 -2.57 -10.36 -14.97
C GLY A 669 -4.10 -10.51 -15.06
N ILE A 670 -4.82 -10.66 -13.95
CA ILE A 670 -6.30 -10.65 -13.93
C ILE A 670 -6.87 -9.29 -14.38
N GLY A 671 -7.98 -9.36 -15.13
CA GLY A 671 -8.82 -8.21 -15.48
C GLY A 671 -8.17 -7.32 -16.53
N MET A 672 -8.39 -6.01 -16.45
CA MET A 672 -7.87 -5.06 -17.43
C MET A 672 -6.36 -4.86 -17.30
N SER A 673 -5.63 -5.00 -18.41
CA SER A 673 -4.23 -4.56 -18.47
C SER A 673 -4.17 -3.07 -18.79
N GLN A 674 -3.43 -2.29 -18.00
CA GLN A 674 -3.25 -0.85 -18.24
C GLN A 674 -2.53 -0.58 -19.56
N TRP A 675 -1.38 -1.25 -19.79
CA TRP A 675 -0.65 -1.14 -21.06
C TRP A 675 -1.45 -1.68 -22.24
N GLY A 676 -2.20 -2.77 -22.05
CA GLY A 676 -3.08 -3.30 -23.08
C GLY A 676 -4.28 -2.39 -23.39
N ALA A 677 -4.87 -1.72 -22.40
CA ALA A 677 -5.91 -0.71 -22.61
C ALA A 677 -5.38 0.48 -23.44
N LYS A 678 -4.14 0.92 -23.19
CA LYS A 678 -3.45 1.89 -24.04
C LYS A 678 -3.25 1.35 -25.45
N GLY A 679 -2.78 0.10 -25.59
CA GLY A 679 -2.55 -0.53 -26.90
C GLY A 679 -3.83 -0.69 -27.73
N LEU A 680 -4.97 -1.00 -27.11
CA LEU A 680 -6.29 -1.02 -27.76
C LEU A 680 -6.74 0.39 -28.14
N ALA A 681 -6.54 1.38 -27.26
CA ALA A 681 -6.87 2.76 -27.58
C ALA A 681 -6.03 3.30 -28.76
N ASP A 682 -4.74 2.95 -28.84
CA ASP A 682 -3.88 3.27 -29.99
C ASP A 682 -4.39 2.61 -31.30
N GLN A 683 -5.11 1.49 -31.19
CA GLN A 683 -5.76 0.79 -32.31
C GLN A 683 -7.15 1.35 -32.64
N GLY A 684 -7.59 2.42 -31.96
CA GLY A 684 -8.86 3.09 -32.22
C GLY A 684 -10.06 2.56 -31.43
N TYR A 685 -9.84 1.70 -30.43
CA TYR A 685 -10.91 1.28 -29.54
C TYR A 685 -11.33 2.42 -28.62
N ASP A 686 -12.64 2.60 -28.43
CA ASP A 686 -13.16 3.47 -27.37
C ASP A 686 -13.09 2.79 -25.99
N TYR A 687 -13.39 3.55 -24.94
CA TYR A 687 -13.27 3.05 -23.57
C TYR A 687 -14.29 1.96 -23.24
N GLU A 688 -15.51 1.99 -23.80
CA GLU A 688 -16.50 0.94 -23.58
C GLU A 688 -16.05 -0.37 -24.19
N GLN A 689 -15.52 -0.31 -25.41
CA GLN A 689 -14.97 -1.46 -26.13
C GLN A 689 -13.79 -2.03 -25.37
N ILE A 690 -12.89 -1.19 -24.84
CA ILE A 690 -11.77 -1.64 -23.97
C ILE A 690 -12.30 -2.35 -22.73
N LEU A 691 -13.29 -1.78 -22.04
CA LEU A 691 -13.88 -2.38 -20.84
C LEU A 691 -14.53 -3.73 -21.15
N LYS A 692 -15.39 -3.81 -22.17
CA LYS A 692 -16.06 -5.04 -22.62
C LYS A 692 -15.06 -6.07 -23.19
N TYR A 693 -13.90 -5.61 -23.67
CA TYR A 693 -12.82 -6.49 -24.11
C TYR A 693 -12.20 -7.27 -22.94
N TYR A 694 -11.91 -6.59 -21.83
CA TYR A 694 -11.27 -7.21 -20.67
C TYR A 694 -12.25 -7.86 -19.68
N TYR A 695 -13.43 -7.27 -19.52
CA TYR A 695 -14.44 -7.71 -18.58
C TYR A 695 -15.59 -8.38 -19.34
N LYS A 696 -15.75 -9.70 -19.18
CA LYS A 696 -16.74 -10.50 -19.93
C LYS A 696 -18.11 -10.45 -19.27
N ASN A 697 -19.17 -10.46 -20.08
CA ASN A 697 -20.56 -10.49 -19.63
C ASN A 697 -20.91 -9.32 -18.68
N VAL A 698 -20.34 -8.15 -18.94
CA VAL A 698 -20.58 -6.95 -18.14
C VAL A 698 -21.37 -5.92 -18.92
N GLU A 699 -22.14 -5.14 -18.18
CA GLU A 699 -22.86 -3.97 -18.66
C GLU A 699 -22.21 -2.72 -18.08
N LEU A 700 -22.11 -1.68 -18.90
CA LEU A 700 -21.74 -0.35 -18.46
C LEU A 700 -23.03 0.37 -18.07
N VAL A 701 -23.14 0.79 -16.81
CA VAL A 701 -24.36 1.36 -16.24
C VAL A 701 -24.06 2.73 -15.64
N GLN A 702 -24.95 3.70 -15.89
CA GLN A 702 -24.93 5.00 -15.23
C GLN A 702 -25.61 4.87 -13.86
N ARG A 703 -24.91 5.31 -12.82
CA ARG A 703 -25.37 5.22 -11.43
C ARG A 703 -25.33 6.55 -10.69
#